data_AF-A0A421J526-F1
#
_entry.id   AF-A0A421J526-F1
#
_cell.length_a   1.000
_cell.length_b   1.000
_cell.length_c   1.000
_cell.angle_alpha   90.00
_cell.angle_beta   90.00
_cell.angle_gamma   90.00
#
_symmetry.space_group_name_H-M   'P 1'
#
loop_
_entity.id
_entity.type
_entity.pdbx_description
1 polymer ?
#
loop_
_entity_poly.entity_id
_entity_poly.type
_entity_poly.pdbx_seq_one_letter_code
_entity_poly.pdbx_strand_id
1 'polypeptide(L)'
;MADTEWEELTDEQGNTYYYNSVTQETTWTKPGSNGDWSVYTTDDGREYYYNEKTQETTWEKPDGLVVNEDLKQDEEATEEAFNDLDRELQQKPIQPSPIQQKIAEVQPNSRENFIRLLSDNSVDSTWSFQKVMSRFIKEPAYWAVEDSLERKKIYDEYLDSRLRNDISNKEAVVRKFKTDFVALLQSYKNDNKINTNTRWISIKRKLIDEENPIFIHTVLSDAEISNIYYEFIEEIRHAEQQEVQKKKKQALDELESYLTKVNTNIVTSSKDWYQLYDRLQNDSRFQANKHFNDLDKLDILDLYMSKIFPITVQKLRDELQAVERVNYRQDRKARSNFKQFLSSLKITATTHFKDMVPVFEENDAYIELCGRKGSSPLELFWDVVDEAYQAIKLRKDLVDGYFLDMRRHDPVTYDYDNLLQSFGHFTEVIRSSNDDRLSTIKPLPQEELQTVYAAIKQDHEKYQESLKKAHQEKISGQSAILARWLSDHYTELDYISVNDKDENAAIRFNLKFDLVGADYEELGGHLSSVDEFKILQKLCESSEDTQQSLSVALEKAVSELTKLLQEKSLSKETKSRKLESSEPLDSEPKRPKPTPKSQSLKPYLTAVRSSLTAAMCLEDFSSQLVERHNRPEIEVDNTHNPELVLNPMVIARNENEKILIEPSVNSVRVSIKIKQADEIEQILVHQFTRFLTSRAENFFILRRVPIAGYDISFLITNFHTEQMLKDKLVDFIIEFMEEVDKEISEMKLFLNARARVIAEAYLTPFD
;
A
#
# COMPACT_ATOMS: atom_id res chain seq x y z
N MET A 1 57.74 -31.10 23.01
CA MET A 1 57.98 -31.76 24.32
C MET A 1 56.99 -31.18 25.31
N ALA A 2 55.86 -31.87 25.50
CA ALA A 2 54.86 -31.61 26.53
C ALA A 2 54.04 -32.90 26.68
N ASP A 3 54.73 -34.00 26.97
CA ASP A 3 54.17 -35.37 27.00
C ASP A 3 54.25 -35.95 28.43
N THR A 4 54.19 -35.09 29.44
CA THR A 4 54.48 -35.45 30.84
C THR A 4 53.59 -34.70 31.83
N GLU A 5 52.27 -34.75 31.66
CA GLU A 5 51.33 -34.14 32.62
C GLU A 5 50.07 -34.99 32.92
N TRP A 6 50.10 -36.30 32.66
CA TRP A 6 49.08 -37.26 33.08
C TRP A 6 49.71 -38.34 33.97
N GLU A 7 49.20 -38.51 35.19
CA GLU A 7 49.65 -39.52 36.15
C GLU A 7 48.71 -40.72 36.14
N GLU A 8 49.28 -41.93 36.14
CA GLU A 8 48.56 -43.20 36.19
C GLU A 8 48.35 -43.61 37.65
N LEU A 9 47.08 -43.76 38.06
CA LEU A 9 46.68 -44.08 39.43
C LEU A 9 45.71 -45.26 39.42
N THR A 10 45.75 -46.09 40.47
CA THR A 10 44.86 -47.25 40.62
C THR A 10 43.87 -47.02 41.76
N ASP A 11 42.61 -47.40 41.54
CA ASP A 11 41.57 -47.37 42.57
C ASP A 11 41.66 -48.57 43.54
N GLU A 12 40.82 -48.57 44.59
CA GLU A 12 40.75 -49.65 45.59
C GLU A 12 40.23 -50.99 45.02
N GLN A 13 39.78 -51.02 43.77
CA GLN A 13 39.30 -52.21 43.05
C GLN A 13 40.31 -52.71 42.02
N GLY A 14 41.47 -52.08 41.91
CA GLY A 14 42.58 -52.47 41.02
C GLY A 14 42.46 -51.94 39.59
N ASN A 15 41.52 -51.04 39.30
CA ASN A 15 41.35 -50.44 37.98
C ASN A 15 42.23 -49.19 37.84
N THR A 16 42.84 -49.04 36.67
CA THR A 16 43.79 -47.95 36.40
C THR A 16 43.07 -46.78 35.72
N TYR A 17 43.23 -45.57 36.26
CA TYR A 17 42.74 -44.32 35.66
C TYR A 17 43.85 -43.28 35.58
N TYR A 18 43.72 -42.35 34.62
CA TYR A 18 44.68 -41.29 34.35
C TYR A 18 44.15 -39.98 34.92
N TYR A 19 44.96 -39.32 35.74
CA TYR A 19 44.64 -38.05 36.38
C TYR A 19 45.53 -36.93 35.86
N ASN A 20 44.93 -35.82 35.46
CA ASN A 20 45.67 -34.61 35.08
C ASN A 20 45.81 -33.68 36.29
N SER A 21 47.06 -33.44 36.69
CA SER A 21 47.38 -32.63 37.88
C SER A 21 47.10 -31.13 37.70
N VAL A 22 46.92 -30.64 36.47
CA VAL A 22 46.63 -29.23 36.15
C VAL A 22 45.13 -28.97 36.01
N THR A 23 44.40 -29.84 35.30
CA THR A 23 42.96 -29.66 35.04
C THR A 23 42.06 -30.30 36.10
N GLN A 24 42.63 -31.13 36.98
CA GLN A 24 41.91 -31.95 37.97
C GLN A 24 40.91 -32.95 37.34
N GLU A 25 41.10 -33.31 36.07
CA GLU A 25 40.24 -34.24 35.35
C GLU A 25 40.78 -35.67 35.45
N THR A 26 39.88 -36.65 35.62
CA THR A 26 40.20 -38.09 35.61
C THR A 26 39.57 -38.77 34.40
N THR A 27 40.34 -39.53 33.64
CA THR A 27 39.85 -40.35 32.52
C THR A 27 40.29 -41.80 32.66
N TRP A 28 39.39 -42.73 32.33
CA TRP A 28 39.69 -44.17 32.35
C TRP A 28 40.49 -44.65 31.12
N THR A 29 40.75 -43.76 30.17
CA THR A 29 41.47 -44.01 28.92
C THR A 29 42.63 -43.03 28.75
N LYS A 30 43.79 -43.53 28.31
CA LYS A 30 45.02 -42.73 28.15
C LYS A 30 44.87 -41.75 26.98
N PRO A 31 44.97 -40.43 27.19
CA PRO A 31 44.80 -39.47 26.10
C PRO A 31 45.98 -39.54 25.12
N GLY A 32 45.76 -39.97 23.87
CA GLY A 32 46.80 -39.94 22.81
C GLY A 32 46.80 -41.02 21.72
N SER A 33 45.86 -41.98 21.65
CA SER A 33 45.87 -42.99 20.58
C SER A 33 44.90 -42.68 19.42
N ASN A 34 45.43 -42.38 18.23
CA ASN A 34 44.69 -42.21 16.97
C ASN A 34 44.35 -43.57 16.34
N GLY A 35 43.08 -43.82 16.02
CA GLY A 35 42.62 -45.03 15.32
C GLY A 35 41.54 -44.72 14.26
N ASP A 36 41.96 -44.37 13.04
CA ASP A 36 41.07 -44.03 11.91
C ASP A 36 41.39 -44.87 10.64
N TRP A 37 41.55 -46.19 10.76
CA TRP A 37 41.74 -47.12 9.62
C TRP A 37 40.68 -48.22 9.64
N SER A 38 40.02 -48.44 8.51
CA SER A 38 38.93 -49.43 8.33
C SER A 38 39.32 -50.53 7.34
N VAL A 39 38.87 -51.76 7.57
CA VAL A 39 39.19 -52.94 6.72
C VAL A 39 38.04 -53.26 5.77
N TYR A 40 38.35 -53.47 4.49
CA TYR A 40 37.38 -53.86 3.45
C TYR A 40 37.87 -55.08 2.67
N THR A 41 36.94 -55.97 2.27
CA THR A 41 37.24 -57.18 1.49
C THR A 41 36.71 -57.03 0.06
N THR A 42 37.52 -57.35 -0.94
CA THR A 42 37.09 -57.39 -2.34
C THR A 42 36.32 -58.68 -2.66
N ASP A 43 35.60 -58.65 -3.77
CA ASP A 43 34.86 -59.77 -4.39
C ASP A 43 35.72 -61.02 -4.67
N ASP A 44 37.03 -60.85 -4.86
CA ASP A 44 38.01 -61.94 -4.98
C ASP A 44 38.59 -62.44 -3.62
N GLY A 45 38.08 -61.93 -2.49
CA GLY A 45 38.44 -62.38 -1.14
C GLY A 45 39.77 -61.83 -0.59
N ARG A 46 40.28 -60.71 -1.12
CA ARG A 46 41.48 -60.02 -0.59
C ARG A 46 41.11 -58.78 0.19
N GLU A 47 41.77 -58.56 1.33
CA GLU A 47 41.50 -57.42 2.21
C GLU A 47 42.42 -56.23 1.90
N TYR A 48 41.88 -55.01 1.96
CA TYR A 48 42.64 -53.76 1.91
C TYR A 48 42.17 -52.78 2.99
N TYR A 49 43.06 -51.88 3.39
CA TYR A 49 42.87 -50.94 4.48
C TYR A 49 42.65 -49.54 3.92
N TYR A 50 41.62 -48.84 4.40
CA TYR A 50 41.25 -47.49 3.96
C TYR A 50 41.22 -46.52 5.14
N ASN A 51 41.88 -45.38 5.00
CA ASN A 51 41.85 -44.30 5.98
C ASN A 51 40.81 -43.25 5.57
N GLU A 52 39.75 -43.09 6.38
CA GLU A 52 38.64 -42.20 6.06
C GLU A 52 39.01 -40.70 6.07
N LYS A 53 40.07 -40.31 6.79
CA LYS A 53 40.50 -38.91 6.86
C LYS A 53 41.51 -38.54 5.78
N THR A 54 42.41 -39.43 5.41
CA THR A 54 43.42 -39.16 4.36
C THR A 54 42.99 -39.61 2.96
N GLN A 55 41.92 -40.40 2.85
CA GLN A 55 41.43 -41.03 1.61
C GLN A 55 42.46 -41.95 0.94
N GLU A 56 43.42 -42.47 1.70
CA GLU A 56 44.46 -43.38 1.20
C GLU A 56 44.04 -44.85 1.37
N THR A 57 44.37 -45.70 0.37
CA THR A 57 44.18 -47.16 0.42
C THR A 57 45.52 -47.89 0.42
N THR A 58 45.70 -48.88 1.31
CA THR A 58 46.89 -49.73 1.35
C THR A 58 46.51 -51.21 1.36
N TRP A 59 47.29 -52.04 0.67
CA TRP A 59 47.11 -53.50 0.66
C TRP A 59 47.90 -54.20 1.78
N GLU A 60 48.76 -53.46 2.46
CA GLU A 60 49.55 -53.92 3.61
C GLU A 60 49.03 -53.24 4.89
N LYS A 61 48.98 -54.00 5.99
CA LYS A 61 48.43 -53.56 7.28
C LYS A 61 49.27 -52.41 7.86
N PRO A 62 48.70 -51.21 8.09
CA PRO A 62 49.44 -50.08 8.67
C PRO A 62 49.86 -50.32 10.13
N ASP A 63 51.07 -49.89 10.50
CA ASP A 63 51.61 -50.02 11.87
C ASP A 63 50.79 -49.19 12.88
N GLY A 64 50.28 -49.86 13.92
CA GLY A 64 49.46 -49.25 14.98
C GLY A 64 48.00 -49.74 15.04
N LEU A 65 47.58 -50.65 14.15
CA LEU A 65 46.21 -51.21 14.13
C LEU A 65 46.07 -52.36 15.14
N VAL A 66 45.52 -52.05 16.32
CA VAL A 66 45.11 -53.03 17.33
C VAL A 66 43.78 -53.67 16.89
N VAL A 67 43.83 -54.95 16.54
CA VAL A 67 42.63 -55.76 16.27
C VAL A 67 42.20 -56.37 17.60
N ASN A 68 41.05 -55.98 18.14
CA ASN A 68 40.46 -56.66 19.29
C ASN A 68 39.75 -57.93 18.81
N GLU A 69 40.28 -59.10 19.18
CA GLU A 69 39.75 -60.42 18.85
C GLU A 69 38.83 -61.02 19.94
N ASP A 70 38.40 -60.23 20.92
CA ASP A 70 37.66 -60.72 22.10
C ASP A 70 36.15 -60.41 22.06
N LEU A 71 35.39 -61.18 21.29
CA LEU A 71 33.96 -61.47 21.55
C LEU A 71 33.65 -62.96 21.28
N LYS A 72 34.53 -63.85 21.74
CA LYS A 72 34.29 -65.29 21.85
C LYS A 72 34.98 -65.81 23.12
N GLN A 73 34.35 -65.59 24.28
CA GLN A 73 34.45 -66.44 25.48
C GLN A 73 33.68 -65.76 26.63
N ASP A 74 32.37 -66.03 26.69
CA ASP A 74 31.55 -65.90 27.90
C ASP A 74 30.50 -67.04 27.88
N GLU A 75 30.95 -68.28 27.61
CA GLU A 75 30.13 -69.50 27.67
C GLU A 75 30.80 -70.67 28.44
N GLU A 76 31.95 -70.49 29.07
CA GLU A 76 32.65 -71.58 29.79
C GLU A 76 32.81 -71.27 31.29
N ALA A 77 31.70 -71.21 32.05
CA ALA A 77 31.76 -71.21 33.53
C ALA A 77 30.48 -71.70 34.26
N THR A 78 29.55 -72.40 33.59
CA THR A 78 28.37 -72.99 34.25
C THR A 78 28.17 -74.46 33.88
N GLU A 79 29.23 -75.28 33.93
CA GLU A 79 29.17 -76.71 33.56
C GLU A 79 29.23 -77.71 34.72
N GLU A 80 29.38 -77.32 35.99
CA GLU A 80 29.66 -78.31 37.05
C GLU A 80 28.48 -78.71 37.96
N ALA A 81 27.23 -78.26 37.71
CA ALA A 81 26.10 -78.58 38.61
C ALA A 81 24.85 -79.21 37.96
N PHE A 82 24.82 -79.46 36.64
CA PHE A 82 23.64 -80.01 35.95
C PHE A 82 23.83 -81.41 35.32
N ASN A 83 25.02 -82.01 35.42
CA ASN A 83 25.38 -83.21 34.65
C ASN A 83 24.77 -84.55 35.13
N ASP A 84 24.16 -84.61 36.31
CA ASP A 84 23.59 -85.87 36.82
C ASP A 84 22.10 -86.07 36.47
N LEU A 85 21.35 -85.01 36.19
CA LEU A 85 19.91 -85.11 35.87
C LEU A 85 19.65 -85.32 34.37
N ASP A 86 20.48 -84.76 33.49
CA ASP A 86 20.36 -84.91 32.03
C ASP A 86 20.88 -86.26 31.52
N ARG A 87 21.75 -86.94 32.29
CA ARG A 87 22.24 -88.28 31.94
C ARG A 87 21.20 -89.38 32.17
N GLU A 88 20.24 -89.14 33.08
CA GLU A 88 19.11 -90.05 33.36
C GLU A 88 17.97 -89.91 32.33
N LEU A 89 17.80 -88.73 31.74
CA LEU A 89 16.73 -88.44 30.76
C LEU A 89 17.10 -88.85 29.33
N GLN A 90 18.39 -89.02 29.01
CA GLN A 90 18.86 -89.46 27.68
C GLN A 90 18.78 -90.99 27.43
N GLN A 91 18.49 -91.81 28.44
CA GLN A 91 18.44 -93.28 28.29
C GLN A 91 17.02 -93.85 28.08
N LYS A 92 15.99 -93.01 27.90
CA LYS A 92 14.66 -93.46 27.48
C LYS A 92 14.44 -93.11 26.00
N PRO A 93 14.19 -94.10 25.12
CA PRO A 93 13.95 -93.80 23.71
C PRO A 93 12.64 -93.02 23.53
N ILE A 94 12.75 -91.79 23.02
CA ILE A 94 11.61 -90.97 22.61
C ILE A 94 11.17 -91.45 21.22
N GLN A 95 9.93 -91.93 21.10
CA GLN A 95 9.32 -92.15 19.79
C GLN A 95 8.82 -90.82 19.22
N PRO A 96 9.01 -90.54 17.92
CA PRO A 96 8.54 -89.29 17.31
C PRO A 96 7.02 -89.25 17.27
N SER A 97 6.47 -88.04 17.46
CA SER A 97 5.03 -87.80 17.54
C SER A 97 4.34 -87.88 16.16
N PRO A 98 3.04 -88.24 16.10
CA PRO A 98 2.32 -88.48 14.82
C PRO A 98 2.19 -87.25 13.91
N ILE A 99 2.59 -86.07 14.38
CA ILE A 99 2.55 -84.81 13.63
C ILE A 99 3.83 -84.63 12.79
N GLN A 100 4.98 -85.13 13.27
CA GLN A 100 6.25 -85.04 12.55
C GLN A 100 6.33 -86.00 11.35
N GLN A 101 5.52 -87.07 11.34
CA GLN A 101 5.42 -87.98 10.19
C GLN A 101 4.43 -87.52 9.12
N LYS A 102 3.54 -86.55 9.40
CA LYS A 102 2.56 -86.02 8.43
C LYS A 102 3.01 -84.75 7.69
N ILE A 103 4.14 -84.15 8.07
CA ILE A 103 4.68 -82.93 7.44
C ILE A 103 5.76 -83.25 6.40
N ALA A 104 6.32 -84.48 6.41
CA ALA A 104 7.36 -84.91 5.47
C ALA A 104 6.85 -85.41 4.11
N GLU A 105 5.54 -85.31 3.83
CA GLU A 105 4.97 -85.58 2.50
C GLU A 105 4.62 -84.25 1.80
N VAL A 106 5.63 -83.69 1.13
CA VAL A 106 5.53 -82.88 -0.11
C VAL A 106 4.42 -81.82 -0.13
N GLN A 107 4.78 -80.56 0.15
CA GLN A 107 4.24 -79.46 -0.65
C GLN A 107 5.38 -78.57 -1.14
N PRO A 108 5.68 -78.57 -2.45
CA PRO A 108 6.79 -77.79 -3.02
C PRO A 108 6.58 -76.27 -2.96
N ASN A 109 5.47 -75.79 -2.36
CA ASN A 109 5.03 -74.40 -2.39
C ASN A 109 4.68 -73.85 -0.98
N SER A 110 5.43 -74.22 0.07
CA SER A 110 5.23 -73.72 1.46
C SER A 110 5.16 -72.19 1.55
N ARG A 111 6.02 -71.49 0.80
CA ARG A 111 6.04 -70.03 0.67
C ARG A 111 4.76 -69.46 0.04
N GLU A 112 4.26 -70.06 -1.03
CA GLU A 112 3.06 -69.56 -1.73
C GLU A 112 1.78 -69.79 -0.92
N ASN A 113 1.72 -70.88 -0.15
CA ASN A 113 0.61 -71.15 0.76
C ASN A 113 0.53 -70.11 1.89
N PHE A 114 1.68 -69.68 2.41
CA PHE A 114 1.76 -68.60 3.39
C PHE A 114 1.33 -67.25 2.78
N ILE A 115 1.77 -66.94 1.57
CA ILE A 115 1.36 -65.73 0.84
C ILE A 115 -0.15 -65.73 0.56
N ARG A 116 -0.74 -66.88 0.18
CA ARG A 116 -2.19 -67.02 -0.02
C ARG A 116 -2.98 -66.83 1.28
N LEU A 117 -2.47 -67.34 2.40
CA LEU A 117 -3.09 -67.11 3.71
C LEU A 117 -3.18 -65.61 4.05
N LEU A 118 -2.12 -64.86 3.75
CA LEU A 118 -2.08 -63.41 3.94
C LEU A 118 -3.04 -62.67 2.99
N SER A 119 -3.12 -63.09 1.72
CA SER A 119 -4.04 -62.48 0.75
C SER A 119 -5.51 -62.76 1.04
N ASP A 120 -5.85 -63.99 1.42
CA ASP A 120 -7.24 -64.42 1.65
C ASP A 120 -7.85 -63.74 2.87
N ASN A 121 -7.02 -63.45 3.88
CA ASN A 121 -7.42 -62.70 5.07
C ASN A 121 -7.26 -61.18 4.92
N SER A 122 -6.97 -60.69 3.71
CA SER A 122 -6.82 -59.27 3.39
C SER A 122 -5.84 -58.54 4.32
N VAL A 123 -4.75 -59.19 4.73
CA VAL A 123 -3.76 -58.60 5.63
C VAL A 123 -3.11 -57.40 4.93
N ASP A 124 -3.25 -56.21 5.51
CA ASP A 124 -2.77 -54.94 4.95
C ASP A 124 -1.67 -54.31 5.82
N SER A 125 -1.18 -53.13 5.41
CA SER A 125 -0.12 -52.39 6.09
C SER A 125 -0.50 -51.92 7.51
N THR A 126 -1.76 -52.04 7.92
CA THR A 126 -2.23 -51.64 9.26
C THR A 126 -2.01 -52.71 10.34
N TRP A 127 -1.54 -53.91 9.97
CA TRP A 127 -1.37 -55.05 10.88
C TRP A 127 0.09 -55.30 11.22
N SER A 128 0.53 -55.13 12.48
CA SER A 128 1.88 -55.53 12.88
C SER A 128 2.13 -57.03 12.72
N PHE A 129 3.40 -57.43 12.50
CA PHE A 129 3.75 -58.85 12.39
C PHE A 129 3.30 -59.63 13.63
N GLN A 130 3.43 -59.08 14.83
CA GLN A 130 2.92 -59.68 16.07
C GLN A 130 1.40 -59.92 16.04
N LYS A 131 0.63 -58.99 15.48
CA LYS A 131 -0.82 -59.15 15.29
C LYS A 131 -1.14 -60.28 14.29
N VAL A 132 -0.38 -60.36 13.21
CA VAL A 132 -0.45 -61.45 12.21
C VAL A 132 -0.11 -62.80 12.87
N MET A 133 0.97 -62.88 13.65
CA MET A 133 1.33 -64.07 14.42
C MET A 133 0.18 -64.48 15.35
N SER A 134 -0.29 -63.57 16.20
CA SER A 134 -1.35 -63.86 17.17
C SER A 134 -2.63 -64.40 16.53
N ARG A 135 -2.92 -63.98 15.29
CA ARG A 135 -4.12 -64.36 14.55
C ARG A 135 -3.99 -65.71 13.85
N PHE A 136 -2.82 -66.01 13.27
CA PHE A 136 -2.64 -67.16 12.36
C PHE A 136 -1.87 -68.34 12.98
N ILE A 137 -1.43 -68.29 14.23
CA ILE A 137 -0.76 -69.40 14.94
C ILE A 137 -1.53 -70.74 14.88
N LYS A 138 -2.85 -70.72 14.71
CA LYS A 138 -3.68 -71.95 14.65
C LYS A 138 -3.80 -72.56 13.25
N GLU A 139 -3.44 -71.81 12.21
CA GLU A 139 -3.63 -72.24 10.83
C GLU A 139 -2.49 -73.18 10.38
N PRO A 140 -2.78 -74.34 9.78
CA PRO A 140 -1.76 -75.25 9.27
C PRO A 140 -0.83 -74.58 8.25
N ALA A 141 -1.35 -73.65 7.46
CA ALA A 141 -0.60 -72.89 6.46
C ALA A 141 0.42 -71.90 7.08
N TYR A 142 0.24 -71.49 8.35
CA TYR A 142 1.17 -70.63 9.06
C TYR A 142 2.45 -71.36 9.49
N TRP A 143 2.33 -72.66 9.81
CA TRP A 143 3.46 -73.52 10.18
C TRP A 143 4.13 -74.23 9.00
N ALA A 144 3.61 -74.03 7.77
CA ALA A 144 4.21 -74.56 6.55
C ALA A 144 5.61 -74.00 6.29
N VAL A 145 5.94 -72.83 6.85
CA VAL A 145 7.30 -72.26 6.91
C VAL A 145 7.79 -72.45 8.33
N GLU A 146 8.77 -73.34 8.50
CA GLU A 146 9.24 -73.79 9.82
C GLU A 146 10.00 -72.67 10.57
N ASP A 147 10.83 -71.91 9.86
CA ASP A 147 11.63 -70.84 10.46
C ASP A 147 10.79 -69.57 10.74
N SER A 148 11.00 -68.97 11.92
CA SER A 148 10.32 -67.74 12.33
C SER A 148 10.89 -66.50 11.63
N LEU A 149 12.19 -66.47 11.35
CA LEU A 149 12.80 -65.39 10.59
C LEU A 149 12.35 -65.42 9.13
N GLU A 150 12.28 -66.61 8.54
CA GLU A 150 11.76 -66.78 7.18
C GLU A 150 10.29 -66.34 7.04
N ARG A 151 9.43 -66.59 8.05
CA ARG A 151 8.05 -66.07 8.05
C ARG A 151 7.96 -64.55 8.07
N LYS A 152 8.81 -63.89 8.87
CA LYS A 152 8.88 -62.41 8.89
C LYS A 152 9.36 -61.89 7.53
N LYS A 153 10.40 -62.52 6.97
CA LYS A 153 10.93 -62.19 5.64
C LYS A 153 9.88 -62.34 4.52
N ILE A 154 9.10 -63.43 4.51
CA ILE A 154 8.05 -63.64 3.50
C ILE A 154 6.89 -62.64 3.68
N TYR A 155 6.55 -62.29 4.92
CA TYR A 155 5.55 -61.26 5.22
C TYR A 155 6.01 -59.87 4.73
N ASP A 156 7.27 -59.51 4.99
CA ASP A 156 7.86 -58.25 4.53
C ASP A 156 7.94 -58.21 2.99
N GLU A 157 8.37 -59.30 2.36
CA GLU A 157 8.37 -59.44 0.90
C GLU A 157 6.96 -59.39 0.28
N TYR A 158 5.94 -59.92 0.98
CA TYR A 158 4.55 -59.85 0.57
C TYR A 158 4.02 -58.41 0.61
N LEU A 159 4.29 -57.68 1.69
CA LEU A 159 3.95 -56.27 1.80
C LEU A 159 4.67 -55.43 0.74
N ASP A 160 5.96 -55.69 0.51
CA ASP A 160 6.77 -55.01 -0.51
C ASP A 160 6.28 -55.31 -1.93
N SER A 161 5.90 -56.56 -2.23
CA SER A 161 5.34 -56.93 -3.54
C SER A 161 3.97 -56.29 -3.76
N ARG A 162 3.14 -56.18 -2.72
CA ARG A 162 1.85 -55.49 -2.78
C ARG A 162 2.04 -53.99 -2.98
N LEU A 163 2.98 -53.39 -2.26
CA LEU A 163 3.37 -51.98 -2.39
C LEU A 163 3.90 -51.67 -3.80
N ARG A 164 4.74 -52.53 -4.39
CA ARG A 164 5.23 -52.39 -5.77
C ARG A 164 4.12 -52.44 -6.81
N ASN A 165 3.12 -53.30 -6.61
CA ASN A 165 1.94 -53.33 -7.48
C ASN A 165 1.08 -52.07 -7.33
N ASP A 166 1.00 -51.50 -6.11
CA ASP A 166 0.29 -50.25 -5.83
C ASP A 166 1.04 -49.00 -6.35
N ILE A 167 2.39 -49.02 -6.41
CA ILE A 167 3.28 -47.92 -6.88
C ILE A 167 3.01 -47.51 -8.35
N SER A 168 2.45 -48.39 -9.19
CA SER A 168 2.02 -48.04 -10.56
C SER A 168 0.99 -46.90 -10.57
N ASN A 169 0.25 -46.71 -9.46
CA ASN A 169 -0.76 -45.67 -9.24
C ASN A 169 -0.34 -44.71 -8.10
N LYS A 170 0.80 -44.03 -8.22
CA LYS A 170 1.42 -43.20 -7.15
C LYS A 170 0.45 -42.32 -6.34
N GLU A 171 -0.49 -41.64 -6.98
CA GLU A 171 -1.48 -40.77 -6.29
C GLU A 171 -2.51 -41.54 -5.45
N ALA A 172 -2.86 -42.76 -5.86
CA ALA A 172 -3.78 -43.61 -5.12
C ALA A 172 -3.13 -44.16 -3.84
N VAL A 173 -1.82 -44.43 -3.88
CA VAL A 173 -1.03 -44.89 -2.72
C VAL A 173 -0.96 -43.81 -1.66
N VAL A 174 -0.64 -42.56 -2.04
CA VAL A 174 -0.58 -41.44 -1.08
C VAL A 174 -1.96 -41.19 -0.45
N ARG A 175 -3.03 -41.25 -1.24
CA ARG A 175 -4.39 -41.10 -0.72
C ARG A 175 -4.78 -42.21 0.23
N LYS A 176 -4.50 -43.47 -0.11
CA LYS A 176 -4.80 -44.64 0.73
C LYS A 176 -3.96 -44.65 2.01
N PHE A 177 -2.68 -44.30 1.90
CA PHE A 177 -1.82 -44.11 3.07
C PHE A 177 -2.38 -43.02 3.98
N LYS A 178 -2.77 -41.86 3.43
CA LYS A 178 -3.38 -40.77 4.20
C LYS A 178 -4.65 -41.25 4.91
N THR A 179 -5.54 -42.00 4.24
CA THR A 179 -6.76 -42.51 4.88
C THR A 179 -6.47 -43.49 6.00
N ASP A 180 -5.55 -44.44 5.78
CA ASP A 180 -5.24 -45.49 6.75
C ASP A 180 -4.46 -44.93 7.95
N PHE A 181 -3.55 -43.97 7.69
CA PHE A 181 -2.80 -43.27 8.72
C PHE A 181 -3.71 -42.36 9.56
N VAL A 182 -4.64 -41.63 8.95
CA VAL A 182 -5.65 -40.84 9.69
C VAL A 182 -6.55 -41.75 10.53
N ALA A 183 -6.94 -42.92 10.02
CA ALA A 183 -7.73 -43.90 10.80
C ALA A 183 -6.95 -44.43 12.02
N LEU A 184 -5.64 -44.66 11.88
CA LEU A 184 -4.77 -45.01 13.01
C LEU A 184 -4.67 -43.85 14.03
N LEU A 185 -4.50 -42.61 13.55
CA LEU A 185 -4.46 -41.45 14.45
C LEU A 185 -5.79 -41.24 15.17
N GLN A 186 -6.92 -41.55 14.54
CA GLN A 186 -8.25 -41.55 15.17
C GLN A 186 -8.38 -42.62 16.25
N SER A 187 -7.89 -43.85 16.03
CA SER A 187 -7.90 -44.89 17.07
C SER A 187 -7.03 -44.50 18.25
N TYR A 188 -5.85 -43.92 18.00
CA TYR A 188 -4.98 -43.39 19.06
C TYR A 188 -5.59 -42.20 19.82
N LYS A 189 -6.43 -41.38 19.17
CA LYS A 189 -7.21 -40.35 19.86
C LYS A 189 -8.26 -40.97 20.79
N ASN A 190 -8.99 -41.97 20.31
CA ASN A 190 -10.02 -42.66 21.10
C ASN A 190 -9.44 -43.38 22.32
N ASP A 191 -8.23 -43.93 22.18
CA ASP A 191 -7.47 -44.56 23.27
C ASP A 191 -6.76 -43.53 24.19
N ASN A 192 -7.00 -42.22 24.02
CA ASN A 192 -6.35 -41.12 24.74
C ASN A 192 -4.81 -41.11 24.64
N LYS A 193 -4.24 -41.73 23.60
CA LYS A 193 -2.78 -41.76 23.36
C LYS A 193 -2.25 -40.46 22.74
N ILE A 194 -3.12 -39.65 22.13
CA ILE A 194 -2.81 -38.37 21.45
C ILE A 194 -3.72 -37.27 22.00
N ASN A 195 -3.14 -36.09 22.26
CA ASN A 195 -3.87 -34.84 22.53
C ASN A 195 -3.56 -33.77 21.47
N THR A 196 -4.29 -32.65 21.46
CA THR A 196 -4.13 -31.54 20.51
C THR A 196 -2.78 -30.82 20.59
N ASN A 197 -2.00 -31.07 21.65
CA ASN A 197 -0.68 -30.50 21.91
C ASN A 197 0.46 -31.53 21.75
N THR A 198 0.15 -32.75 21.30
CA THR A 198 1.16 -33.82 21.16
C THR A 198 2.07 -33.48 19.99
N ARG A 199 3.37 -33.75 20.14
CA ARG A 199 4.36 -33.49 19.09
C ARG A 199 4.59 -34.73 18.24
N TRP A 200 4.92 -34.53 16.97
CA TRP A 200 5.23 -35.60 16.01
C TRP A 200 6.25 -36.60 16.57
N ILE A 201 7.32 -36.11 17.20
CA ILE A 201 8.42 -36.94 17.75
C ILE A 201 7.92 -37.98 18.77
N SER A 202 6.95 -37.60 19.62
CA SER A 202 6.41 -38.49 20.65
C SER A 202 5.58 -39.62 20.05
N ILE A 203 4.90 -39.35 18.92
CA ILE A 203 4.10 -40.34 18.20
C ILE A 203 5.00 -41.20 17.32
N LYS A 204 5.97 -40.59 16.64
CA LYS A 204 6.99 -41.30 15.86
C LYS A 204 7.69 -42.37 16.69
N ARG A 205 8.10 -42.04 17.93
CA ARG A 205 8.69 -43.01 18.85
C ARG A 205 7.75 -44.19 19.14
N LYS A 206 6.48 -43.92 19.45
CA LYS A 206 5.47 -44.96 19.68
C LYS A 206 5.21 -45.81 18.43
N LEU A 207 5.23 -45.22 17.24
CA LEU A 207 5.05 -45.94 15.98
C LEU A 207 6.21 -46.89 15.69
N ILE A 208 7.44 -46.50 16.08
CA ILE A 208 8.64 -47.33 16.01
C ILE A 208 8.59 -48.46 17.04
N ASP A 209 8.23 -48.15 18.30
CA ASP A 209 8.15 -49.13 19.40
C ASP A 209 7.09 -50.22 19.13
N GLU A 210 6.00 -49.89 18.42
CA GLU A 210 4.92 -50.81 18.07
C GLU A 210 5.16 -51.57 16.72
N GLU A 211 6.33 -51.41 16.09
CA GLU A 211 6.68 -51.98 14.76
C GLU A 211 5.56 -51.83 13.71
N ASN A 212 4.97 -50.63 13.60
CA ASN A 212 3.80 -50.45 12.74
C ASN A 212 4.18 -50.50 11.25
N PRO A 213 3.61 -51.43 10.44
CA PRO A 213 3.99 -51.60 9.05
C PRO A 213 3.60 -50.40 8.16
N ILE A 214 2.58 -49.63 8.57
CA ILE A 214 2.22 -48.35 7.94
C ILE A 214 3.45 -47.44 7.91
N PHE A 215 4.19 -47.32 9.02
CA PHE A 215 5.36 -46.44 9.12
C PHE A 215 6.60 -47.06 8.46
N ILE A 216 6.84 -48.37 8.66
CA ILE A 216 8.05 -49.06 8.21
C ILE A 216 8.11 -49.22 6.68
N HIS A 217 6.99 -49.55 6.03
CA HIS A 217 6.93 -49.75 4.57
C HIS A 217 6.47 -48.49 3.82
N THR A 218 6.61 -47.30 4.42
CA THR A 218 6.29 -46.05 3.73
C THR A 218 7.27 -45.73 2.61
N VAL A 219 6.72 -45.27 1.48
CA VAL A 219 7.49 -44.64 0.39
C VAL A 219 7.63 -43.12 0.61
N LEU A 220 6.87 -42.57 1.55
CA LEU A 220 6.81 -41.14 1.86
C LEU A 220 7.95 -40.72 2.78
N SER A 221 8.39 -39.49 2.61
CA SER A 221 9.40 -38.87 3.48
C SER A 221 8.83 -38.60 4.87
N ASP A 222 9.69 -38.59 5.89
CA ASP A 222 9.32 -38.23 7.28
C ASP A 222 8.64 -36.86 7.37
N ALA A 223 9.03 -35.93 6.49
CA ALA A 223 8.42 -34.61 6.38
C ALA A 223 6.94 -34.69 5.94
N GLU A 224 6.63 -35.48 4.92
CA GLU A 224 5.26 -35.66 4.42
C GLU A 224 4.35 -36.33 5.46
N ILE A 225 4.86 -37.32 6.19
CA ILE A 225 4.11 -38.00 7.25
C ILE A 225 3.86 -37.03 8.42
N SER A 226 4.87 -36.23 8.79
CA SER A 226 4.72 -35.20 9.81
C SER A 226 3.69 -34.14 9.41
N ASN A 227 3.63 -33.76 8.14
CA ASN A 227 2.65 -32.82 7.61
C ASN A 227 1.22 -33.38 7.72
N ILE A 228 1.00 -34.64 7.34
CA ILE A 228 -0.31 -35.30 7.48
C ILE A 228 -0.74 -35.36 8.96
N TYR A 229 0.21 -35.61 9.87
CA TYR A 229 -0.06 -35.59 11.31
C TYR A 229 -0.48 -34.19 11.80
N TYR A 230 0.25 -33.15 11.41
CA TYR A 230 -0.11 -31.78 11.80
C TYR A 230 -1.44 -31.33 11.17
N GLU A 231 -1.72 -31.71 9.92
CA GLU A 231 -3.01 -31.48 9.26
C GLU A 231 -4.16 -32.09 10.07
N PHE A 232 -4.03 -33.34 10.52
CA PHE A 232 -5.01 -34.01 11.37
C PHE A 232 -5.21 -33.32 12.73
N ILE A 233 -4.14 -32.84 13.38
CA ILE A 233 -4.23 -32.11 14.65
C ILE A 233 -4.89 -30.75 14.46
N GLU A 234 -4.58 -30.04 13.37
CA GLU A 234 -5.24 -28.78 13.04
C GLU A 234 -6.73 -28.98 12.76
N GLU A 235 -7.13 -30.04 12.03
CA GLU A 235 -8.53 -30.38 11.81
C GLU A 235 -9.27 -30.62 13.14
N ILE A 236 -8.65 -31.33 14.09
CA ILE A 236 -9.22 -31.53 15.42
C ILE A 236 -9.35 -30.21 16.18
N ARG A 237 -8.30 -29.38 16.16
CA ARG A 237 -8.31 -28.08 16.83
C ARG A 237 -9.40 -27.18 16.26
N HIS A 238 -9.54 -27.14 14.94
CA HIS A 238 -10.61 -26.42 14.27
C HIS A 238 -11.98 -26.96 14.64
N ALA A 239 -12.17 -28.29 14.69
CA ALA A 239 -13.45 -28.89 15.09
C ALA A 239 -13.83 -28.54 16.54
N GLU A 240 -12.88 -28.61 17.47
CA GLU A 240 -13.10 -28.23 18.88
C GLU A 240 -13.42 -26.73 19.01
N GLN A 241 -12.69 -25.86 18.30
CA GLN A 241 -12.99 -24.43 18.26
C GLN A 241 -14.37 -24.15 17.66
N GLN A 242 -14.77 -24.85 16.60
CA GLN A 242 -16.09 -24.71 16.00
C GLN A 242 -17.20 -25.13 16.97
N GLU A 243 -17.03 -26.20 17.74
CA GLU A 243 -18.01 -26.63 18.74
C GLU A 243 -18.14 -25.60 19.89
N VAL A 244 -17.03 -25.03 20.35
CA VAL A 244 -17.06 -23.92 21.33
C VAL A 244 -17.77 -22.71 20.75
N GLN A 245 -17.48 -22.32 19.50
CA GLN A 245 -18.14 -21.20 18.83
C GLN A 245 -19.64 -21.44 18.63
N LYS A 246 -20.07 -22.67 18.29
CA LYS A 246 -21.50 -23.02 18.17
C LYS A 246 -22.22 -22.85 19.50
N LYS A 247 -21.65 -23.32 20.61
CA LYS A 247 -22.23 -23.14 21.95
C LYS A 247 -22.30 -21.67 22.34
N LYS A 248 -21.22 -20.91 22.13
CA LYS A 248 -21.20 -19.45 22.35
C LYS A 248 -22.26 -18.74 21.53
N LYS A 249 -22.42 -19.09 20.26
CA LYS A 249 -23.44 -18.50 19.38
C LYS A 249 -24.86 -18.82 19.87
N GLN A 250 -25.14 -20.07 20.24
CA GLN A 250 -26.44 -20.45 20.82
C GLN A 250 -26.74 -19.64 22.09
N ALA A 251 -25.76 -19.50 22.98
CA ALA A 251 -25.89 -18.70 24.19
C ALA A 251 -26.10 -17.20 23.89
N LEU A 252 -25.42 -16.65 22.87
CA LEU A 252 -25.59 -15.26 22.43
C LEU A 252 -26.98 -15.02 21.84
N ASP A 253 -27.49 -15.93 21.01
CA ASP A 253 -28.82 -15.82 20.41
C ASP A 253 -29.93 -15.88 21.49
N GLU A 254 -29.75 -16.74 22.51
CA GLU A 254 -30.62 -16.79 23.68
C GLU A 254 -30.57 -15.50 24.50
N LEU A 255 -29.36 -14.96 24.71
CA LEU A 255 -29.16 -13.72 25.44
C LEU A 255 -29.74 -12.50 24.67
N GLU A 256 -29.62 -12.48 23.34
CA GLU A 256 -30.24 -11.47 22.49
C GLU A 256 -31.76 -11.50 22.63
N SER A 257 -32.36 -12.70 22.52
CA SER A 257 -33.80 -12.89 22.70
C SER A 257 -34.25 -12.45 24.10
N TYR A 258 -33.45 -12.77 25.13
CA TYR A 258 -33.72 -12.38 26.50
C TYR A 258 -33.73 -10.85 26.69
N LEU A 259 -32.71 -10.15 26.19
CA LEU A 259 -32.57 -8.69 26.32
C LEU A 259 -33.58 -7.91 25.47
N THR A 260 -33.96 -8.44 24.30
CA THR A 260 -34.85 -7.74 23.36
C THR A 260 -36.33 -8.05 23.54
N LYS A 261 -36.69 -9.28 23.94
CA LYS A 261 -38.11 -9.72 24.01
C LYS A 261 -38.60 -9.97 25.43
N VAL A 262 -37.76 -10.55 26.29
CA VAL A 262 -38.19 -11.01 27.61
C VAL A 262 -38.03 -9.90 28.66
N ASN A 263 -36.96 -9.12 28.60
CA ASN A 263 -36.66 -8.10 29.60
C ASN A 263 -36.22 -6.75 28.99
N THR A 264 -37.12 -6.13 28.23
CA THR A 264 -36.94 -4.79 27.66
C THR A 264 -36.75 -3.68 28.70
N ASN A 265 -37.18 -3.92 29.94
CA ASN A 265 -37.10 -2.96 31.03
C ASN A 265 -35.68 -2.76 31.55
N ILE A 266 -34.86 -3.82 31.59
CA ILE A 266 -33.44 -3.68 31.96
C ILE A 266 -32.73 -2.80 30.93
N VAL A 267 -33.02 -2.99 29.64
CA VAL A 267 -32.42 -2.21 28.55
C VAL A 267 -32.91 -0.75 28.59
N THR A 268 -34.21 -0.51 28.74
CA THR A 268 -34.79 0.84 28.72
C THR A 268 -34.41 1.66 29.95
N SER A 269 -34.22 1.00 31.10
CA SER A 269 -33.86 1.69 32.36
C SER A 269 -32.36 1.95 32.50
N SER A 270 -31.53 1.37 31.63
CA SER A 270 -30.06 1.48 31.72
C SER A 270 -29.57 2.51 30.71
N LYS A 271 -28.84 3.53 31.18
CA LYS A 271 -28.24 4.54 30.30
C LYS A 271 -26.90 4.04 29.72
N ASP A 272 -26.14 3.32 30.53
CA ASP A 272 -24.78 2.89 30.22
C ASP A 272 -24.61 1.37 30.30
N TRP A 273 -23.63 0.84 29.57
CA TRP A 273 -23.23 -0.57 29.59
C TRP A 273 -22.99 -1.12 31.00
N TYR A 274 -22.31 -0.35 31.86
CA TYR A 274 -21.98 -0.79 33.21
C TYR A 274 -23.22 -1.03 34.07
N GLN A 275 -24.23 -0.16 33.95
CA GLN A 275 -25.50 -0.32 34.69
C GLN A 275 -26.32 -1.48 34.13
N LEU A 276 -26.28 -1.68 32.82
CA LEU A 276 -26.92 -2.81 32.17
C LEU A 276 -26.29 -4.13 32.63
N TYR A 277 -24.96 -4.21 32.64
CA TYR A 277 -24.21 -5.41 33.02
C TYR A 277 -24.40 -5.76 34.51
N ASP A 278 -24.34 -4.77 35.41
CA ASP A 278 -24.57 -4.98 36.84
C ASP A 278 -25.99 -5.51 37.12
N ARG A 279 -27.00 -4.95 36.45
CA ARG A 279 -28.39 -5.45 36.56
C ARG A 279 -28.57 -6.82 35.94
N LEU A 280 -27.87 -7.12 34.86
CA LEU A 280 -27.90 -8.42 34.20
C LEU A 280 -27.28 -9.51 35.10
N GLN A 281 -26.16 -9.21 35.76
CA GLN A 281 -25.50 -10.14 36.70
C GLN A 281 -26.36 -10.42 37.93
N ASN A 282 -27.12 -9.43 38.40
CA ASN A 282 -28.01 -9.55 39.55
C ASN A 282 -29.37 -10.21 39.23
N ASP A 283 -29.66 -10.51 37.96
CA ASP A 283 -30.93 -11.15 37.58
C ASP A 283 -30.90 -12.67 37.81
N SER A 284 -31.87 -13.17 38.57
CA SER A 284 -32.04 -14.60 38.85
C SER A 284 -32.23 -15.45 37.59
N ARG A 285 -32.83 -14.91 36.52
CA ARG A 285 -33.01 -15.64 35.25
C ARG A 285 -31.71 -15.80 34.47
N PHE A 286 -30.82 -14.81 34.57
CA PHE A 286 -29.51 -14.86 33.94
C PHE A 286 -28.62 -15.91 34.64
N GLN A 287 -28.63 -15.94 35.98
CA GLN A 287 -27.88 -16.92 36.77
C GLN A 287 -28.40 -18.36 36.62
N ALA A 288 -29.69 -18.54 36.31
CA ALA A 288 -30.30 -19.86 36.17
C ALA A 288 -29.95 -20.57 34.84
N ASN A 289 -29.55 -19.84 33.79
CA ASN A 289 -29.26 -20.45 32.49
C ASN A 289 -27.81 -20.95 32.44
N LYS A 290 -27.65 -22.24 32.12
CA LYS A 290 -26.32 -22.87 32.01
C LYS A 290 -25.54 -22.36 30.78
N HIS A 291 -26.23 -21.97 29.71
CA HIS A 291 -25.61 -21.49 28.48
C HIS A 291 -24.92 -20.13 28.65
N PHE A 292 -25.39 -19.29 29.58
CA PHE A 292 -24.79 -17.97 29.83
C PHE A 292 -23.46 -18.03 30.58
N ASN A 293 -23.11 -19.17 31.19
CA ASN A 293 -21.80 -19.37 31.81
C ASN A 293 -20.67 -19.57 30.77
N ASP A 294 -21.02 -19.92 29.53
CA ASP A 294 -20.06 -20.10 28.43
C ASP A 294 -19.68 -18.75 27.76
N LEU A 295 -20.32 -17.64 28.16
CA LEU A 295 -20.13 -16.31 27.59
C LEU A 295 -19.12 -15.48 28.40
N ASP A 296 -18.16 -14.88 27.71
CA ASP A 296 -17.25 -13.93 28.31
C ASP A 296 -17.89 -12.54 28.42
N LYS A 297 -17.38 -11.70 29.33
CA LYS A 297 -17.81 -10.30 29.45
C LYS A 297 -17.67 -9.53 28.13
N LEU A 298 -16.66 -9.87 27.33
CA LEU A 298 -16.44 -9.30 25.99
C LEU A 298 -17.55 -9.71 25.02
N ASP A 299 -17.97 -10.98 25.04
CA ASP A 299 -19.04 -11.49 24.16
C ASP A 299 -20.38 -10.76 24.44
N ILE A 300 -20.68 -10.51 25.73
CA ILE A 300 -21.90 -9.77 26.14
C ILE A 300 -21.80 -8.29 25.75
N LEU A 301 -20.59 -7.70 25.82
CA LEU A 301 -20.35 -6.33 25.37
C LEU A 301 -20.53 -6.20 23.86
N ASP A 302 -20.00 -7.15 23.09
CA ASP A 302 -20.14 -7.17 21.63
C ASP A 302 -21.61 -7.30 21.22
N LEU A 303 -22.40 -8.10 21.93
CA LEU A 303 -23.86 -8.16 21.74
C LEU A 303 -24.53 -6.81 22.03
N TYR A 304 -24.14 -6.14 23.11
CA TYR A 304 -24.66 -4.81 23.44
C TYR A 304 -24.31 -3.78 22.36
N MET A 305 -23.06 -3.73 21.91
CA MET A 305 -22.60 -2.81 20.86
C MET A 305 -23.25 -3.07 19.50
N SER A 306 -23.48 -4.34 19.15
CA SER A 306 -24.00 -4.71 17.82
C SER A 306 -25.51 -4.63 17.70
N LYS A 307 -26.26 -4.96 18.77
CA LYS A 307 -27.73 -5.10 18.70
C LYS A 307 -28.48 -4.08 19.53
N ILE A 308 -28.00 -3.77 20.74
CA ILE A 308 -28.76 -2.97 21.71
C ILE A 308 -28.47 -1.47 21.53
N PHE A 309 -27.18 -1.11 21.47
CA PHE A 309 -26.75 0.27 21.32
C PHE A 309 -27.26 0.94 20.04
N PRO A 310 -27.24 0.28 18.85
CA PRO A 310 -27.74 0.90 17.62
C PRO A 310 -29.24 1.20 17.68
N ILE A 311 -30.05 0.38 18.36
CA ILE A 311 -31.48 0.64 18.55
C ILE A 311 -31.70 1.90 19.39
N THR A 312 -30.92 2.07 20.46
CA THR A 312 -30.98 3.27 21.30
C THR A 312 -30.55 4.52 20.52
N VAL A 313 -29.45 4.42 19.75
CA VAL A 313 -28.98 5.50 18.88
C VAL A 313 -30.04 5.87 17.84
N GLN A 314 -30.70 4.88 17.23
CA GLN A 314 -31.72 5.14 16.23
C GLN A 314 -32.93 5.87 16.84
N LYS A 315 -33.38 5.47 18.04
CA LYS A 315 -34.45 6.19 18.74
C LYS A 315 -34.09 7.65 19.01
N LEU A 316 -32.87 7.91 19.48
CA LEU A 316 -32.38 9.29 19.71
C LEU A 316 -32.30 10.09 18.41
N ARG A 317 -31.88 9.45 17.30
CA ARG A 317 -31.88 10.08 15.97
C ARG A 317 -33.31 10.42 15.51
N ASP A 318 -34.26 9.53 15.71
CA ASP A 318 -35.66 9.74 15.32
C ASP A 318 -36.29 10.89 16.14
N GLU A 319 -36.00 10.96 17.44
CA GLU A 319 -36.39 12.08 18.31
C GLU A 319 -35.77 13.40 17.84
N LEU A 320 -34.47 13.40 17.53
CA LEU A 320 -33.76 14.57 17.03
C LEU A 320 -34.33 15.03 15.68
N GLN A 321 -34.61 14.11 14.75
CA GLN A 321 -35.27 14.41 13.48
C GLN A 321 -36.69 14.95 13.65
N ALA A 322 -37.45 14.46 14.63
CA ALA A 322 -38.77 15.00 14.94
C ALA A 322 -38.68 16.47 15.40
N VAL A 323 -37.74 16.77 16.29
CA VAL A 323 -37.46 18.15 16.74
C VAL A 323 -36.98 19.02 15.59
N GLU A 324 -36.06 18.54 14.75
CA GLU A 324 -35.56 19.28 13.59
C GLU A 324 -36.66 19.58 12.56
N ARG A 325 -37.60 18.65 12.34
CA ARG A 325 -38.74 18.89 11.44
C ARG A 325 -39.66 20.00 11.94
N VAL A 326 -39.88 20.08 13.25
CA VAL A 326 -40.67 21.17 13.85
C VAL A 326 -39.92 22.50 13.70
N ASN A 327 -38.62 22.52 14.02
CA ASN A 327 -37.78 23.70 13.90
C ASN A 327 -37.68 24.18 12.44
N TYR A 328 -37.53 23.29 11.47
CA TYR A 328 -37.43 23.65 10.04
C TYR A 328 -38.63 24.47 9.54
N ARG A 329 -39.85 24.15 9.99
CA ARG A 329 -41.04 24.93 9.62
C ARG A 329 -40.99 26.34 10.18
N GLN A 330 -40.55 26.49 11.43
CA GLN A 330 -40.40 27.79 12.07
C GLN A 330 -39.25 28.58 11.44
N ASP A 331 -38.14 27.93 11.14
CA ASP A 331 -36.96 28.53 10.51
C ASP A 331 -37.26 28.99 9.08
N ARG A 332 -38.08 28.26 8.33
CA ARG A 332 -38.58 28.71 7.04
C ARG A 332 -39.48 29.94 7.17
N LYS A 333 -40.35 29.98 8.17
CA LYS A 333 -41.23 31.13 8.43
C LYS A 333 -40.42 32.37 8.79
N ALA A 334 -39.45 32.25 9.70
CA ALA A 334 -38.56 33.35 10.08
C ALA A 334 -37.77 33.90 8.88
N ARG A 335 -37.21 33.02 8.04
CA ARG A 335 -36.53 33.43 6.79
C ARG A 335 -37.48 34.14 5.82
N SER A 336 -38.71 33.65 5.66
CA SER A 336 -39.70 34.30 4.80
C SER A 336 -40.08 35.69 5.30
N ASN A 337 -40.24 35.86 6.62
CA ASN A 337 -40.53 37.14 7.25
C ASN A 337 -39.37 38.13 7.03
N PHE A 338 -38.13 37.69 7.22
CA PHE A 338 -36.96 38.54 7.00
C PHE A 338 -36.77 38.92 5.52
N LYS A 339 -37.00 37.98 4.58
CA LYS A 339 -37.02 38.30 3.13
C LYS A 339 -38.06 39.35 2.78
N GLN A 340 -39.26 39.25 3.36
CA GLN A 340 -40.31 40.25 3.17
C GLN A 340 -39.89 41.61 3.73
N PHE A 341 -39.23 41.64 4.89
CA PHE A 341 -38.68 42.87 5.45
C PHE A 341 -37.59 43.48 4.54
N LEU A 342 -36.64 42.70 4.05
CA LEU A 342 -35.62 43.18 3.11
C LEU A 342 -36.23 43.78 1.84
N SER A 343 -37.30 43.19 1.30
CA SER A 343 -37.99 43.72 0.10
C SER A 343 -38.66 45.09 0.32
N SER A 344 -38.94 45.45 1.58
CA SER A 344 -39.49 46.78 1.91
C SER A 344 -38.41 47.87 1.96
N LEU A 345 -37.14 47.49 2.02
CA LEU A 345 -36.00 48.40 2.10
C LEU A 345 -35.44 48.69 0.70
N LYS A 346 -34.97 49.92 0.49
CA LYS A 346 -34.27 50.30 -0.75
C LYS A 346 -32.80 49.92 -0.65
N ILE A 347 -32.47 48.69 -1.03
CA ILE A 347 -31.10 48.17 -1.07
C ILE A 347 -30.54 48.34 -2.48
N THR A 348 -29.37 48.97 -2.59
CA THR A 348 -28.64 49.15 -3.87
C THR A 348 -27.42 48.24 -3.90
N ALA A 349 -26.85 47.97 -5.08
CA ALA A 349 -25.67 47.11 -5.24
C ALA A 349 -24.41 47.59 -4.46
N THR A 350 -24.39 48.86 -4.03
CA THR A 350 -23.30 49.45 -3.24
C THR A 350 -23.59 49.51 -1.74
N THR A 351 -24.77 49.05 -1.31
CA THR A 351 -25.15 49.07 0.11
C THR A 351 -24.41 47.97 0.88
N HIS A 352 -23.71 48.34 1.95
CA HIS A 352 -23.05 47.35 2.81
C HIS A 352 -23.96 46.91 3.95
N PHE A 353 -23.79 45.65 4.38
CA PHE A 353 -24.57 45.09 5.49
C PHE A 353 -24.40 45.90 6.78
N LYS A 354 -23.16 46.37 7.07
CA LYS A 354 -22.82 47.18 8.24
C LYS A 354 -23.68 48.44 8.37
N ASP A 355 -24.00 49.08 7.25
CA ASP A 355 -24.76 50.33 7.24
C ASP A 355 -26.25 50.10 7.54
N MET A 356 -26.72 48.86 7.35
CA MET A 356 -28.11 48.45 7.57
C MET A 356 -28.33 47.77 8.93
N VAL A 357 -27.26 47.40 9.65
CA VAL A 357 -27.37 46.79 11.00
C VAL A 357 -28.22 47.60 11.98
N PRO A 358 -28.10 48.94 12.09
CA PRO A 358 -28.94 49.71 13.02
C PRO A 358 -30.44 49.61 12.72
N VAL A 359 -30.80 49.43 11.44
CA VAL A 359 -32.20 49.26 10.99
C VAL A 359 -32.68 47.82 11.24
N PHE A 360 -31.77 46.86 11.24
CA PHE A 360 -32.08 45.45 11.47
C PHE A 360 -32.25 45.12 12.95
N GLU A 361 -31.44 45.71 13.84
CA GLU A 361 -31.46 45.42 15.27
C GLU A 361 -32.81 45.75 15.95
N GLU A 362 -33.55 46.72 15.42
CA GLU A 362 -34.86 47.13 15.95
C GLU A 362 -36.01 46.25 15.44
N ASN A 363 -35.79 45.36 14.47
CA ASN A 363 -36.86 44.62 13.81
C ASN A 363 -37.02 43.18 14.34
N ASP A 364 -38.25 42.83 14.73
CA ASP A 364 -38.60 41.49 15.21
C ASP A 364 -38.24 40.37 14.22
N ALA A 365 -38.35 40.60 12.90
CA ALA A 365 -38.03 39.59 11.89
C ALA A 365 -36.53 39.26 11.83
N TYR A 366 -35.65 40.21 12.17
CA TYR A 366 -34.21 39.98 12.28
C TYR A 366 -33.89 39.22 13.57
N ILE A 367 -34.46 39.64 14.70
CA ILE A 367 -34.26 38.99 16.01
C ILE A 367 -34.74 37.53 15.97
N GLU A 368 -35.91 37.28 15.36
CA GLU A 368 -36.45 35.93 15.22
C GLU A 368 -35.56 35.03 14.35
N LEU A 369 -34.86 35.58 13.37
CA LEU A 369 -34.00 34.81 12.48
C LEU A 369 -32.64 34.48 13.13
N CYS A 370 -32.14 35.34 14.02
CA CYS A 370 -30.89 35.14 14.74
C CYS A 370 -30.88 33.85 15.56
N GLY A 371 -29.87 33.00 15.35
CA GLY A 371 -29.69 31.73 16.07
C GLY A 371 -30.50 30.54 15.51
N ARG A 372 -31.26 30.73 14.43
CA ARG A 372 -31.93 29.63 13.71
C ARG A 372 -31.00 28.98 12.69
N LYS A 373 -31.30 27.72 12.31
CA LYS A 373 -30.52 26.99 11.30
C LYS A 373 -30.92 27.42 9.88
N GLY A 374 -29.94 27.53 8.98
CA GLY A 374 -30.14 27.85 7.55
C GLY A 374 -29.49 29.15 7.14
N SER A 375 -30.02 29.80 6.10
CA SER A 375 -29.46 31.04 5.56
C SER A 375 -29.40 32.14 6.61
N SER A 376 -28.21 32.66 6.84
CA SER A 376 -27.97 33.75 7.78
C SER A 376 -28.63 35.05 7.30
N PRO A 377 -28.92 36.01 8.20
CA PRO A 377 -29.39 37.34 7.78
C PRO A 377 -28.46 38.02 6.78
N LEU A 378 -27.15 37.77 6.88
CA LEU A 378 -26.14 38.28 5.95
C LEU A 378 -26.27 37.66 4.55
N GLU A 379 -26.41 36.34 4.45
CA GLU A 379 -26.64 35.66 3.17
C GLU A 379 -27.92 36.14 2.49
N LEU A 380 -29.01 36.27 3.25
CA LEU A 380 -30.28 36.76 2.73
C LEU A 380 -30.20 38.22 2.24
N PHE A 381 -29.34 39.03 2.86
CA PHE A 381 -29.04 40.37 2.39
C PHE A 381 -28.20 40.35 1.11
N TRP A 382 -27.18 39.49 1.05
CA TRP A 382 -26.36 39.33 -0.16
C TRP A 382 -27.16 38.84 -1.35
N ASP A 383 -28.14 37.94 -1.18
CA ASP A 383 -29.07 37.56 -2.25
C ASP A 383 -29.73 38.78 -2.92
N VAL A 384 -30.18 39.75 -2.12
CA VAL A 384 -30.84 40.98 -2.60
C VAL A 384 -29.84 41.94 -3.24
N VAL A 385 -28.65 42.07 -2.67
CA VAL A 385 -27.57 42.89 -3.25
C VAL A 385 -27.10 42.32 -4.60
N ASP A 386 -26.97 41.00 -4.70
CA ASP A 386 -26.58 40.30 -5.91
C ASP A 386 -27.66 40.44 -6.99
N GLU A 387 -28.95 40.38 -6.64
CA GLU A 387 -30.05 40.66 -7.56
C GLU A 387 -29.96 42.10 -8.11
N ALA A 388 -29.68 43.09 -7.25
CA ALA A 388 -29.46 44.47 -7.65
C ALA A 388 -28.23 44.61 -8.56
N TYR A 389 -27.13 43.90 -8.26
CA TYR A 389 -25.92 43.89 -9.08
C TYR A 389 -26.16 43.25 -10.46
N GLN A 390 -26.87 42.12 -10.52
CA GLN A 390 -27.25 41.45 -11.76
C GLN A 390 -28.12 42.35 -12.64
N ALA A 391 -29.07 43.09 -12.05
CA ALA A 391 -29.88 44.06 -12.78
C ALA A 391 -29.02 45.17 -13.40
N ILE A 392 -28.03 45.70 -12.66
CA ILE A 392 -27.09 46.71 -13.19
C ILE A 392 -26.24 46.10 -14.32
N LYS A 393 -25.71 44.88 -14.13
CA LYS A 393 -24.89 44.20 -15.13
C LYS A 393 -25.65 43.96 -16.43
N LEU A 394 -26.88 43.46 -16.36
CA LEU A 394 -27.72 43.27 -17.55
C LEU A 394 -27.92 44.58 -18.31
N ARG A 395 -28.22 45.67 -17.58
CA ARG A 395 -28.41 47.00 -18.18
C ARG A 395 -27.12 47.50 -18.82
N LYS A 396 -25.98 47.28 -18.18
CA LYS A 396 -24.65 47.57 -18.72
C LYS A 396 -24.38 46.80 -20.01
N ASP A 397 -24.58 45.49 -20.02
CA ASP A 397 -24.33 44.63 -21.19
C ASP A 397 -25.19 45.04 -22.41
N LEU A 398 -26.42 45.50 -22.18
CA LEU A 398 -27.29 46.04 -23.24
C LEU A 398 -26.75 47.34 -23.84
N VAL A 399 -26.23 48.24 -22.99
CA VAL A 399 -25.62 49.51 -23.41
C VAL A 399 -24.30 49.26 -24.14
N ASP A 400 -23.44 48.39 -23.61
CA ASP A 400 -22.17 48.02 -24.25
C ASP A 400 -22.41 47.31 -25.59
N GLY A 401 -23.44 46.46 -25.69
CA GLY A 401 -23.85 45.84 -26.95
C GLY A 401 -24.28 46.85 -28.00
N TYR A 402 -25.03 47.89 -27.61
CA TYR A 402 -25.40 48.98 -28.50
C TYR A 402 -24.17 49.79 -28.98
N PHE A 403 -23.26 50.13 -28.06
CA PHE A 403 -22.04 50.84 -28.42
C PHE A 403 -21.12 50.02 -29.33
N LEU A 404 -21.05 48.71 -29.15
CA LEU A 404 -20.31 47.82 -30.04
C LEU A 404 -20.89 47.81 -31.45
N ASP A 405 -22.21 47.84 -31.61
CA ASP A 405 -22.86 47.91 -32.92
C ASP A 405 -22.65 49.28 -33.58
N MET A 406 -22.67 50.37 -32.80
CA MET A 406 -22.31 51.71 -33.28
C MET A 406 -20.87 51.76 -33.82
N ARG A 407 -19.93 51.12 -33.10
CA ARG A 407 -18.54 50.96 -33.54
C ARG A 407 -18.41 50.17 -34.84
N ARG A 408 -19.27 49.18 -35.07
CA ARG A 408 -19.27 48.36 -36.31
C ARG A 408 -19.78 49.15 -37.51
N HIS A 409 -20.77 50.02 -37.31
CA HIS A 409 -21.38 50.79 -38.38
C HIS A 409 -20.56 52.02 -38.79
N ASP A 410 -19.94 52.74 -37.84
CA ASP A 410 -19.12 53.93 -38.13
C ASP A 410 -17.75 53.90 -37.40
N PRO A 411 -16.77 53.11 -37.88
CA PRO A 411 -15.47 52.95 -37.20
C PRO A 411 -14.60 54.21 -37.15
N VAL A 412 -14.86 55.20 -38.03
CA VAL A 412 -14.03 56.39 -38.20
C VAL A 412 -14.46 57.55 -37.29
N THR A 413 -15.76 57.60 -36.94
CA THR A 413 -16.34 58.67 -36.11
C THR A 413 -16.58 58.21 -34.67
N TYR A 414 -16.50 56.91 -34.41
CA TYR A 414 -16.71 56.33 -33.10
C TYR A 414 -15.50 56.55 -32.18
N ASP A 415 -15.62 57.53 -31.30
CA ASP A 415 -14.68 57.78 -30.20
C ASP A 415 -15.35 57.42 -28.86
N TYR A 416 -15.02 56.23 -28.36
CA TYR A 416 -15.55 55.72 -27.10
C TYR A 416 -15.07 56.54 -25.90
N ASP A 417 -13.88 57.14 -25.98
CA ASP A 417 -13.32 57.97 -24.91
C ASP A 417 -14.11 59.28 -24.78
N ASN A 418 -14.47 59.91 -25.90
CA ASN A 418 -15.31 61.11 -25.90
C ASN A 418 -16.75 60.83 -25.40
N LEU A 419 -17.30 59.66 -25.76
CA LEU A 419 -18.63 59.24 -25.31
C LEU A 419 -18.72 59.09 -23.78
N LEU A 420 -17.65 58.60 -23.15
CA LEU A 420 -17.57 58.38 -21.69
C LEU A 420 -16.97 59.55 -20.90
N GLN A 421 -16.65 60.67 -21.54
CA GLN A 421 -16.17 61.88 -20.85
C GLN A 421 -17.30 62.66 -20.15
N SER A 422 -18.50 62.67 -20.73
CA SER A 422 -19.64 63.43 -20.21
C SER A 422 -20.90 62.58 -20.06
N PHE A 423 -21.45 62.56 -18.85
CA PHE A 423 -22.73 61.90 -18.56
C PHE A 423 -23.88 62.47 -19.40
N GLY A 424 -23.85 63.78 -19.70
CA GLY A 424 -24.86 64.44 -20.53
C GLY A 424 -24.90 63.86 -21.94
N HIS A 425 -23.73 63.72 -22.57
CA HIS A 425 -23.60 63.18 -23.91
C HIS A 425 -24.01 61.69 -23.97
N PHE A 426 -23.57 60.89 -22.98
CA PHE A 426 -23.99 59.50 -22.83
C PHE A 426 -25.51 59.35 -22.74
N THR A 427 -26.18 60.19 -21.93
CA THR A 427 -27.65 60.12 -21.78
C THR A 427 -28.39 60.57 -23.03
N GLU A 428 -27.85 61.55 -23.77
CA GLU A 428 -28.42 62.01 -25.03
C GLU A 428 -28.37 60.89 -26.07
N VAL A 429 -27.22 60.24 -26.24
CA VAL A 429 -27.02 59.12 -27.18
C VAL A 429 -27.96 57.95 -26.88
N ILE A 430 -28.14 57.59 -25.61
CA ILE A 430 -29.06 56.52 -25.21
C ILE A 430 -30.52 56.90 -25.47
N ARG A 431 -30.92 58.16 -25.18
CA ARG A 431 -32.30 58.63 -25.39
C ARG A 431 -32.64 58.84 -26.86
N SER A 432 -31.69 59.26 -27.68
CA SER A 432 -31.86 59.44 -29.13
C SER A 432 -31.76 58.14 -29.93
N SER A 433 -31.32 57.04 -29.31
CA SER A 433 -31.17 55.74 -29.98
C SER A 433 -32.52 55.18 -30.43
N ASN A 434 -32.57 54.55 -31.62
CA ASN A 434 -33.74 53.82 -32.12
C ASN A 434 -33.68 52.31 -31.84
N ASP A 435 -32.80 51.86 -30.94
CA ASP A 435 -32.63 50.44 -30.63
C ASP A 435 -33.71 49.94 -29.67
N ASP A 436 -34.31 48.79 -30.01
CA ASP A 436 -35.31 48.08 -29.21
C ASP A 436 -34.72 47.51 -27.92
N ARG A 437 -33.42 47.18 -27.91
CA ARG A 437 -32.70 46.68 -26.71
C ARG A 437 -32.62 47.71 -25.59
N LEU A 438 -32.59 48.99 -25.94
CA LEU A 438 -32.53 50.11 -25.01
C LEU A 438 -33.92 50.59 -24.55
N SER A 439 -35.00 49.98 -25.04
CA SER A 439 -36.38 50.32 -24.65
C SER A 439 -36.65 50.19 -23.15
N THR A 440 -36.01 49.22 -22.48
CA THR A 440 -36.12 49.00 -21.02
C THR A 440 -35.30 50.02 -20.22
N ILE A 441 -34.30 50.64 -20.84
CA ILE A 441 -33.33 51.56 -20.19
C ILE A 441 -33.75 53.03 -20.36
N LYS A 442 -34.35 53.39 -21.50
CA LYS A 442 -34.86 54.73 -21.80
C LYS A 442 -35.79 55.35 -20.74
N PRO A 443 -36.72 54.61 -20.09
CA PRO A 443 -37.61 55.17 -19.07
C PRO A 443 -36.99 55.23 -17.67
N LEU A 444 -35.73 54.82 -17.49
CA LEU A 444 -35.12 54.76 -16.16
C LEU A 444 -34.88 56.17 -15.56
N PRO A 445 -34.98 56.30 -14.22
CA PRO A 445 -34.60 57.52 -13.52
C PRO A 445 -33.14 57.92 -13.77
N GLN A 446 -32.84 59.21 -13.67
CA GLN A 446 -31.48 59.73 -13.88
C GLN A 446 -30.45 59.09 -12.93
N GLU A 447 -30.86 58.75 -11.70
CA GLU A 447 -30.01 58.11 -10.69
C GLU A 447 -29.55 56.70 -11.13
N GLU A 448 -30.46 55.88 -11.66
CA GLU A 448 -30.13 54.54 -12.13
C GLU A 448 -29.25 54.58 -13.39
N LEU A 449 -29.53 55.51 -14.31
CA LEU A 449 -28.67 55.74 -15.49
C LEU A 449 -27.27 56.21 -15.11
N GLN A 450 -27.13 57.00 -14.04
CA GLN A 450 -25.84 57.44 -13.52
C GLN A 450 -25.04 56.27 -12.94
N THR A 451 -25.69 55.32 -12.27
CA THR A 451 -25.01 54.11 -11.77
C THR A 451 -24.49 53.23 -12.90
N VAL A 452 -25.29 53.05 -13.97
CA VAL A 452 -24.87 52.29 -15.17
C VAL A 452 -23.72 53.01 -15.88
N TYR A 453 -23.79 54.33 -16.04
CA TYR A 453 -22.71 55.14 -16.61
C TYR A 453 -21.42 55.02 -15.81
N ALA A 454 -21.49 55.16 -14.48
CA ALA A 454 -20.33 55.04 -13.61
C ALA A 454 -19.68 53.65 -13.70
N ALA A 455 -20.48 52.58 -13.79
CA ALA A 455 -19.99 51.22 -13.96
C ALA A 455 -19.28 51.02 -15.30
N ILE A 456 -19.86 51.50 -16.41
CA ILE A 456 -19.24 51.43 -17.75
C ILE A 456 -17.92 52.22 -17.78
N LYS A 457 -17.94 53.45 -17.24
CA LYS A 457 -16.75 54.30 -17.17
C LYS A 457 -15.62 53.63 -16.37
N GLN A 458 -15.94 53.04 -15.21
CA GLN A 458 -14.96 52.35 -14.38
C GLN A 458 -14.36 51.12 -15.10
N ASP A 459 -15.18 50.35 -15.82
CA ASP A 459 -14.67 49.18 -16.55
C ASP A 459 -13.82 49.58 -17.76
N HIS A 460 -14.17 50.69 -18.42
CA HIS A 460 -13.36 51.27 -19.48
C HIS A 460 -12.00 51.77 -18.95
N GLU A 461 -11.98 52.49 -17.82
CA GLU A 461 -10.75 52.94 -17.16
C GLU A 461 -9.84 51.75 -16.80
N LYS A 462 -10.41 50.68 -16.23
CA LYS A 462 -9.68 49.43 -15.93
C LYS A 462 -9.15 48.75 -17.19
N TYR A 463 -9.92 48.73 -18.27
CA TYR A 463 -9.48 48.18 -19.54
C TYR A 463 -8.30 48.97 -20.12
N GLN A 464 -8.35 50.31 -20.05
CA GLN A 464 -7.25 51.18 -20.46
C GLN A 464 -6.00 50.98 -19.61
N GLU A 465 -6.13 50.85 -18.29
CA GLU A 465 -5.01 50.53 -17.40
C GLU A 465 -4.39 49.16 -17.73
N SER A 466 -5.22 48.14 -17.99
CA SER A 466 -4.77 46.81 -18.41
C SER A 466 -4.01 46.84 -19.74
N LEU A 467 -4.50 47.59 -20.73
CA LEU A 467 -3.81 47.78 -22.01
C LEU A 467 -2.46 48.50 -21.85
N LYS A 468 -2.42 49.58 -21.06
CA LYS A 468 -1.18 50.29 -20.73
C LYS A 468 -0.17 49.37 -20.05
N LYS A 469 -0.63 48.57 -19.08
CA LYS A 469 0.21 47.58 -18.38
C LYS A 469 0.75 46.51 -19.33
N ALA A 470 -0.10 45.93 -20.18
CA ALA A 470 0.31 44.91 -21.15
C ALA A 470 1.31 45.45 -22.19
N HIS A 471 1.15 46.71 -22.62
CA HIS A 471 2.11 47.39 -23.50
C HIS A 471 3.45 47.61 -22.78
N GLN A 472 3.41 48.07 -21.52
CA GLN A 472 4.60 48.25 -20.69
C GLN A 472 5.33 46.92 -20.42
N GLU A 473 4.60 45.82 -20.21
CA GLU A 473 5.17 44.47 -20.06
C GLU A 473 5.86 44.00 -21.34
N LYS A 474 5.29 44.27 -22.53
CA LYS A 474 5.95 43.96 -23.82
C LYS A 474 7.24 44.75 -24.00
N ILE A 475 7.24 46.06 -23.68
CA ILE A 475 8.44 46.90 -23.72
C ILE A 475 9.48 46.33 -22.75
N SER A 476 9.08 45.99 -21.53
CA SER A 476 9.96 45.41 -20.51
C SER A 476 10.56 44.06 -20.95
N GLY A 477 9.75 43.18 -21.54
CA GLY A 477 10.19 41.89 -22.04
C GLY A 477 11.22 42.04 -23.16
N GLN A 478 10.97 42.94 -24.11
CA GLN A 478 11.92 43.22 -25.18
C GLN A 478 13.19 43.90 -24.67
N SER A 479 13.09 44.74 -23.63
CA SER A 479 14.24 45.35 -22.95
C SER A 479 15.14 44.28 -22.30
N ALA A 480 14.55 43.26 -21.68
CA ALA A 480 15.28 42.13 -21.11
C ALA A 480 15.93 41.24 -22.18
N ILE A 481 15.26 41.03 -23.32
CA ILE A 481 15.85 40.31 -24.47
C ILE A 481 17.07 41.06 -25.01
N LEU A 482 16.94 42.38 -25.19
CA LEU A 482 18.06 43.24 -25.60
C LEU A 482 19.20 43.17 -24.58
N ALA A 483 18.91 43.25 -23.27
CA ALA A 483 19.91 43.13 -22.21
C ALA A 483 20.66 41.79 -22.26
N ARG A 484 19.94 40.68 -22.49
CA ARG A 484 20.55 39.35 -22.62
C ARG A 484 21.45 39.25 -23.85
N TRP A 485 20.99 39.74 -25.00
CA TRP A 485 21.78 39.77 -26.23
C TRP A 485 23.08 40.57 -26.03
N LEU A 486 22.97 41.76 -25.41
CA LEU A 486 24.12 42.59 -25.05
C LEU A 486 25.06 41.87 -24.08
N SER A 487 24.53 41.10 -23.11
CA SER A 487 25.35 40.34 -22.15
C SER A 487 26.15 39.18 -22.78
N ASP A 488 25.75 38.71 -23.96
CA ASP A 488 26.41 37.61 -24.65
C ASP A 488 27.41 38.11 -25.70
N HIS A 489 27.18 39.30 -26.28
CA HIS A 489 28.03 39.88 -27.33
C HIS A 489 28.87 41.08 -26.87
N TYR A 490 28.85 41.46 -25.57
CA TYR A 490 29.57 42.65 -25.09
C TYR A 490 31.08 42.64 -25.38
N THR A 491 31.72 41.47 -25.54
CA THR A 491 33.14 41.36 -25.89
C THR A 491 33.45 41.67 -27.35
N GLU A 492 32.44 41.58 -28.22
CA GLU A 492 32.53 41.86 -29.66
C GLU A 492 32.16 43.32 -29.98
N LEU A 493 31.64 44.04 -28.98
CA LEU A 493 31.17 45.42 -29.11
C LEU A 493 32.22 46.38 -28.55
N ASP A 494 32.95 47.06 -29.42
CA ASP A 494 34.01 48.03 -29.06
C ASP A 494 33.53 49.16 -28.13
N TYR A 495 32.22 49.40 -28.11
CA TYR A 495 31.56 50.44 -27.32
C TYR A 495 31.07 49.96 -25.95
N ILE A 496 31.33 48.72 -25.50
CA ILE A 496 31.00 48.25 -24.15
C ILE A 496 32.29 47.80 -23.45
N SER A 497 32.69 48.50 -22.39
CA SER A 497 33.83 48.10 -21.55
C SER A 497 33.36 47.74 -20.13
N VAL A 498 33.82 46.59 -19.64
CA VAL A 498 33.52 46.10 -18.29
C VAL A 498 34.82 46.17 -17.50
N ASN A 499 34.84 46.97 -16.43
CA ASN A 499 36.01 47.11 -15.56
C ASN A 499 35.84 46.21 -14.33
N ASP A 500 36.56 45.10 -14.28
CA ASP A 500 36.45 44.07 -13.22
C ASP A 500 37.03 44.52 -11.85
N LYS A 501 37.47 45.76 -11.69
CA LYS A 501 38.22 46.23 -10.50
C LYS A 501 37.37 46.94 -9.43
N ASP A 502 36.14 47.31 -9.72
CA ASP A 502 35.25 47.95 -8.76
C ASP A 502 34.19 46.93 -8.27
N GLU A 503 33.96 46.84 -6.96
CA GLU A 503 32.96 45.94 -6.33
C GLU A 503 31.53 46.17 -6.86
N ASN A 504 31.30 47.31 -7.51
CA ASN A 504 30.18 47.52 -8.42
C ASN A 504 30.68 47.37 -9.85
N ALA A 505 30.25 46.32 -10.56
CA ALA A 505 30.50 46.16 -12.00
C ALA A 505 29.89 47.33 -12.79
N ALA A 506 30.59 48.45 -12.87
CA ALA A 506 30.17 49.62 -13.62
C ALA A 506 30.45 49.34 -15.10
N ILE A 507 29.40 49.03 -15.86
CA ILE A 507 29.47 48.98 -17.32
C ILE A 507 29.76 50.39 -17.82
N ARG A 508 30.93 50.60 -18.43
CA ARG A 508 31.24 51.87 -19.11
C ARG A 508 31.09 51.65 -20.60
N PHE A 509 30.04 52.24 -21.19
CA PHE A 509 30.00 52.34 -22.64
C PHE A 509 31.15 53.25 -23.09
N ASN A 510 31.95 52.81 -24.05
CA ASN A 510 33.06 53.55 -24.64
C ASN A 510 32.53 54.65 -25.58
N LEU A 511 31.74 55.56 -25.02
CA LEU A 511 31.58 56.92 -25.53
C LEU A 511 32.50 57.80 -24.69
N LYS A 512 33.08 58.83 -25.31
CA LYS A 512 34.22 59.60 -24.79
C LYS A 512 33.94 60.45 -23.53
N PHE A 513 32.90 60.14 -22.75
CA PHE A 513 32.46 60.86 -21.55
C PHE A 513 31.94 59.91 -20.47
N ASP A 514 32.37 60.12 -19.22
CA ASP A 514 31.88 59.41 -18.03
C ASP A 514 30.36 59.53 -17.90
N LEU A 515 29.67 58.39 -17.84
CA LEU A 515 28.20 58.31 -17.81
C LEU A 515 27.67 58.33 -16.37
N VAL A 516 27.52 59.54 -15.81
CA VAL A 516 26.53 59.84 -14.76
C VAL A 516 25.32 60.61 -15.36
N GLY A 517 25.28 60.73 -16.69
CA GLY A 517 24.12 61.22 -17.44
C GLY A 517 24.27 60.82 -18.90
N ALA A 518 23.70 59.69 -19.28
CA ALA A 518 23.73 59.21 -20.66
C ALA A 518 22.70 59.96 -21.51
N ASP A 519 23.14 60.55 -22.62
CA ASP A 519 22.24 60.78 -23.75
C ASP A 519 21.88 59.40 -24.33
N TYR A 520 20.79 58.81 -23.83
CA TYR A 520 20.24 57.54 -24.33
C TYR A 520 19.90 57.60 -25.83
N GLU A 521 19.82 58.81 -26.40
CA GLU A 521 19.72 59.06 -27.84
C GLU A 521 20.99 58.64 -28.61
N GLU A 522 22.19 58.92 -28.09
CA GLU A 522 23.45 58.49 -28.73
C GLU A 522 23.62 56.96 -28.66
N LEU A 523 23.24 56.36 -27.52
CA LEU A 523 23.26 54.90 -27.34
C LEU A 523 22.30 54.20 -28.32
N GLY A 524 21.11 54.77 -28.53
CA GLY A 524 20.15 54.30 -29.53
C GLY A 524 20.71 54.38 -30.96
N GLY A 525 21.49 55.43 -31.27
CA GLY A 525 22.20 55.56 -32.55
C GLY A 525 23.18 54.42 -32.83
N HIS A 526 23.93 53.99 -31.83
CA HIS A 526 24.90 52.89 -31.95
C HIS A 526 24.26 51.50 -31.97
N LEU A 527 23.12 51.32 -31.28
CA LEU A 527 22.35 50.08 -31.26
C LEU A 527 21.40 49.91 -32.46
N SER A 528 21.31 50.91 -33.34
CA SER A 528 20.44 50.91 -34.53
C SER A 528 20.68 49.75 -35.49
N SER A 529 21.86 49.13 -35.47
CA SER A 529 22.17 47.94 -36.27
C SER A 529 21.59 46.64 -35.69
N VAL A 530 21.25 46.60 -34.40
CA VAL A 530 20.80 45.41 -33.65
C VAL A 530 19.30 45.18 -33.89
N ASP A 531 18.92 43.95 -34.25
CA ASP A 531 17.54 43.63 -34.61
C ASP A 531 16.61 43.67 -33.39
N GLU A 532 17.10 43.25 -32.22
CA GLU A 532 16.41 43.32 -30.94
C GLU A 532 16.08 44.76 -30.54
N PHE A 533 16.97 45.72 -30.86
CA PHE A 533 16.77 47.16 -30.64
C PHE A 533 15.76 47.76 -31.63
N LYS A 534 15.79 47.37 -32.91
CA LYS A 534 14.78 47.81 -33.91
C LYS A 534 13.37 47.39 -33.52
N ILE A 535 13.21 46.21 -32.91
CA ILE A 535 11.91 45.72 -32.41
C ILE A 535 11.46 46.57 -31.22
N LEU A 536 12.37 46.90 -30.30
CA LEU A 536 12.09 47.76 -29.14
C LEU A 536 11.72 49.19 -29.59
N GLN A 537 12.43 49.75 -30.56
CA GLN A 537 12.15 51.06 -31.14
C GLN A 537 10.73 51.12 -31.75
N LYS A 538 10.35 50.12 -32.55
CA LYS A 538 8.99 50.03 -33.12
C LYS A 538 7.89 49.93 -32.05
N LEU A 539 8.18 49.27 -30.92
CA LEU A 539 7.23 49.17 -29.81
C LEU A 539 7.08 50.52 -29.09
N CYS A 540 8.16 51.30 -28.93
CA CYS A 540 8.12 52.63 -28.32
C CYS A 540 7.50 53.70 -29.25
N GLU A 541 7.70 53.61 -30.57
CA GLU A 541 7.07 54.47 -31.58
C GLU A 541 5.54 54.40 -31.59
N SER A 542 4.97 53.30 -31.07
CA SER A 542 3.52 53.12 -30.93
C SER A 542 2.90 53.75 -29.68
N SER A 543 3.71 54.36 -28.79
CA SER A 543 3.23 55.07 -27.60
C SER A 543 3.17 56.59 -27.84
N GLU A 544 2.21 57.29 -27.25
CA GLU A 544 2.04 58.74 -27.41
C GLU A 544 3.29 59.54 -26.97
N ASP A 545 4.07 59.01 -26.03
CA ASP A 545 5.32 59.58 -25.51
C ASP A 545 6.56 58.86 -26.07
N THR A 546 6.75 58.93 -27.38
CA THR A 546 7.79 58.18 -28.13
C THR A 546 9.22 58.37 -27.61
N GLN A 547 9.64 59.58 -27.26
CA GLN A 547 11.02 59.86 -26.80
C GLN A 547 11.26 59.46 -25.33
N GLN A 548 10.30 59.72 -24.45
CA GLN A 548 10.40 59.35 -23.04
C GLN A 548 10.31 57.82 -22.86
N SER A 549 9.43 57.15 -23.58
CA SER A 549 9.26 55.69 -23.52
C SER A 549 10.51 54.91 -23.95
N LEU A 550 11.21 55.36 -25.00
CA LEU A 550 12.43 54.71 -25.49
C LEU A 550 13.60 54.86 -24.51
N SER A 551 13.80 56.06 -23.95
CA SER A 551 14.86 56.32 -22.97
C SER A 551 14.69 55.46 -21.70
N VAL A 552 13.47 55.35 -21.17
CA VAL A 552 13.15 54.53 -20.00
C VAL A 552 13.32 53.03 -20.30
N ALA A 553 12.97 52.58 -21.50
CA ALA A 553 13.18 51.20 -21.92
C ALA A 553 14.68 50.84 -22.00
N LEU A 554 15.51 51.77 -22.51
CA LEU A 554 16.96 51.59 -22.59
C LEU A 554 17.63 51.64 -21.23
N GLU A 555 17.21 52.54 -20.34
CA GLU A 555 17.65 52.57 -18.94
C GLU A 555 17.39 51.21 -18.26
N LYS A 556 16.19 50.65 -18.48
CA LYS A 556 15.83 49.34 -17.94
C LYS A 556 16.69 48.22 -18.54
N ALA A 557 16.94 48.23 -19.85
CA ALA A 557 17.81 47.24 -20.50
C ALA A 557 19.26 47.30 -19.97
N VAL A 558 19.80 48.50 -19.72
CA VAL A 558 21.15 48.69 -19.15
C VAL A 558 21.20 48.23 -17.69
N SER A 559 20.14 48.46 -16.91
CA SER A 559 20.05 47.97 -15.53
C SER A 559 20.05 46.43 -15.46
N GLU A 560 19.27 45.76 -16.32
CA GLU A 560 19.24 44.29 -16.39
C GLU A 560 20.55 43.70 -16.92
N LEU A 561 21.19 44.36 -17.90
CA LEU A 561 22.53 43.99 -18.37
C LEU A 561 23.54 44.02 -17.21
N THR A 562 23.50 45.08 -16.38
CA THR A 562 24.38 45.24 -15.21
C THR A 562 24.19 44.09 -14.22
N LYS A 563 22.94 43.71 -13.96
CA LYS A 563 22.62 42.58 -13.10
C LYS A 563 23.14 41.25 -13.67
N LEU A 564 22.92 40.97 -14.96
CA LEU A 564 23.38 39.75 -15.61
C LEU A 564 24.91 39.61 -15.61
N LEU A 565 25.64 40.72 -15.76
CA LEU A 565 27.10 40.72 -15.69
C LEU A 565 27.62 40.50 -14.26
N GLN A 566 26.97 41.06 -13.24
CA GLN A 566 27.28 40.79 -11.83
C GLN A 566 27.06 39.31 -11.46
N GLU A 567 26.01 38.68 -11.97
CA GLU A 567 25.77 37.23 -11.76
C GLU A 567 26.84 36.37 -12.47
N LYS A 568 27.30 36.77 -13.67
CA LYS A 568 28.39 36.11 -14.40
C LYS A 568 29.77 36.27 -13.70
N SER A 569 30.03 37.34 -12.95
CA SER A 569 31.27 37.52 -12.19
C SER A 569 31.31 36.67 -10.90
N LEU A 570 30.21 36.67 -10.13
CA LEU A 570 30.06 35.85 -8.90
C LEU A 570 30.19 34.34 -9.18
N SER A 571 29.72 33.89 -10.36
CA SER A 571 29.82 32.49 -10.79
C SER A 571 31.24 32.08 -11.24
N LYS A 572 32.11 33.02 -11.62
CA LYS A 572 33.54 32.77 -11.88
C LYS A 572 34.35 32.63 -10.58
N GLU A 573 34.05 33.43 -9.56
CA GLU A 573 34.72 33.35 -8.25
C GLU A 573 34.40 32.04 -7.51
N THR A 574 33.15 31.59 -7.56
CA THR A 574 32.72 30.32 -6.93
C THR A 574 33.33 29.09 -7.60
N LYS A 575 33.58 29.13 -8.92
CA LYS A 575 34.32 28.07 -9.63
C LYS A 575 35.82 28.05 -9.29
N SER A 576 36.44 29.22 -9.08
CA SER A 576 37.86 29.30 -8.71
C SER A 576 38.12 28.80 -7.29
N ARG A 577 37.24 29.10 -6.32
CA ARG A 577 37.33 28.58 -4.94
C ARG A 577 37.21 27.06 -4.83
N LYS A 578 36.56 26.40 -5.79
CA LYS A 578 36.39 24.93 -5.81
C LYS A 578 37.61 24.18 -6.37
N LEU A 579 38.58 24.88 -6.96
CA LEU A 579 39.74 24.25 -7.62
C LEU A 579 41.00 24.18 -6.73
N GLU A 580 41.06 24.94 -5.62
CA GLU A 580 42.23 25.01 -4.73
C GLU A 580 42.18 24.06 -3.52
N SER A 581 41.13 23.23 -3.39
CA SER A 581 41.02 22.26 -2.28
C SER A 581 40.73 20.84 -2.77
N SER A 582 41.76 20.11 -3.21
CA SER A 582 41.83 18.64 -3.10
C SER A 582 43.16 18.08 -3.62
N GLU A 583 43.99 17.54 -2.70
CA GLU A 583 45.00 16.52 -3.01
C GLU A 583 44.36 15.12 -3.03
N PRO A 584 44.98 14.11 -3.69
CA PRO A 584 44.28 12.93 -4.18
C PRO A 584 44.43 11.72 -3.25
N LEU A 585 43.31 11.04 -2.95
CA LEU A 585 43.31 9.69 -2.37
C LEU A 585 42.13 8.87 -2.91
N ASP A 586 42.52 7.74 -3.49
CA ASP A 586 41.83 6.50 -3.84
C ASP A 586 40.54 6.46 -4.69
N SER A 587 40.66 5.58 -5.69
CA SER A 587 39.71 5.23 -6.71
C SER A 587 38.54 4.38 -6.18
N GLU A 588 37.33 4.92 -6.28
CA GLU A 588 36.10 4.12 -6.35
C GLU A 588 35.54 4.08 -7.78
N PRO A 589 34.89 2.96 -8.19
CA PRO A 589 34.64 2.66 -9.58
C PRO A 589 33.53 3.53 -10.17
N LYS A 590 33.76 4.03 -11.38
CA LYS A 590 32.76 4.74 -12.20
C LYS A 590 31.51 3.85 -12.34
N ARG A 591 30.36 4.34 -11.85
CA ARG A 591 29.04 3.71 -12.10
C ARG A 591 28.84 3.49 -13.60
N PRO A 592 28.40 2.29 -14.03
CA PRO A 592 28.10 2.05 -15.42
C PRO A 592 26.87 2.87 -15.83
N LYS A 593 26.93 3.45 -17.04
CA LYS A 593 25.79 4.09 -17.70
C LYS A 593 24.62 3.09 -17.75
N PRO A 594 23.37 3.50 -17.44
CA PRO A 594 22.26 2.56 -17.42
C PRO A 594 21.93 2.13 -18.86
N THR A 595 22.19 0.87 -19.15
CA THR A 595 21.60 0.15 -20.30
C THR A 595 20.16 -0.24 -19.98
N PRO A 596 19.23 -0.22 -20.94
CA PRO A 596 17.83 -0.53 -20.69
C PRO A 596 17.68 -2.05 -20.51
N LYS A 597 17.50 -2.49 -19.26
CA LYS A 597 17.07 -3.86 -18.93
C LYS A 597 15.80 -3.78 -18.11
N SER A 598 14.74 -4.38 -18.65
CA SER A 598 13.54 -4.91 -17.98
C SER A 598 13.35 -4.48 -16.53
N GLN A 599 12.60 -3.41 -16.29
CA GLN A 599 12.23 -2.99 -14.95
C GLN A 599 11.03 -3.82 -14.49
N SER A 600 11.22 -4.72 -13.52
CA SER A 600 10.11 -5.32 -12.77
C SER A 600 9.27 -4.23 -12.09
N LEU A 601 7.94 -4.39 -12.04
CA LEU A 601 7.01 -3.43 -11.41
C LEU A 601 7.23 -3.33 -9.88
N LYS A 602 7.68 -4.42 -9.25
CA LYS A 602 7.77 -4.56 -7.79
C LYS A 602 8.74 -3.58 -7.09
N PRO A 603 9.98 -3.34 -7.57
CA PRO A 603 10.86 -2.31 -7.02
C PRO A 603 10.31 -0.89 -7.14
N TYR A 604 9.62 -0.58 -8.25
CA TYR A 604 8.98 0.73 -8.45
C TYR A 604 7.89 0.94 -7.40
N LEU A 605 6.96 0.00 -7.24
CA LEU A 605 5.91 0.08 -6.23
C LEU A 605 6.45 0.09 -4.80
N THR A 606 7.55 -0.63 -4.53
CA THR A 606 8.21 -0.60 -3.22
C THR A 606 8.78 0.78 -2.92
N ALA A 607 9.45 1.43 -3.89
CA ALA A 607 9.95 2.79 -3.75
C ALA A 607 8.80 3.78 -3.52
N VAL A 608 7.72 3.66 -4.30
CA VAL A 608 6.51 4.48 -4.15
C VAL A 608 5.90 4.32 -2.76
N ARG A 609 5.75 3.08 -2.26
CA ARG A 609 5.25 2.79 -0.91
C ARG A 609 6.13 3.46 0.16
N SER A 610 7.44 3.25 0.13
CA SER A 610 8.35 3.84 1.13
C SER A 610 8.31 5.37 1.12
N SER A 611 8.26 5.99 -0.06
CA SER A 611 8.17 7.45 -0.19
C SER A 611 6.82 8.00 0.25
N LEU A 612 5.71 7.34 -0.06
CA LEU A 612 4.37 7.72 0.42
C LEU A 612 4.26 7.62 1.94
N THR A 613 4.73 6.52 2.53
CA THR A 613 4.74 6.35 3.99
C THR A 613 5.55 7.45 4.68
N ALA A 614 6.68 7.87 4.07
CA ALA A 614 7.48 8.98 4.59
C ALA A 614 6.82 10.35 4.40
N ALA A 615 6.11 10.54 3.27
CA ALA A 615 5.42 11.80 2.95
C ALA A 615 4.16 12.03 3.80
N MET A 616 3.51 10.96 4.28
CA MET A 616 2.28 11.02 5.10
C MET A 616 2.54 11.31 6.59
N CYS A 617 3.32 12.35 6.87
CA CYS A 617 3.54 12.89 8.21
C CYS A 617 2.68 14.15 8.41
N LEU A 618 1.36 13.99 8.31
CA LEU A 618 0.41 15.11 8.34
C LEU A 618 0.06 15.51 9.77
N GLU A 619 0.03 16.81 10.02
CA GLU A 619 -0.40 17.40 11.29
C GLU A 619 -1.73 18.16 11.13
N ASP A 620 -2.49 18.27 12.22
CA ASP A 620 -3.67 19.14 12.28
C ASP A 620 -3.22 20.61 12.36
N PHE A 621 -2.93 21.17 11.19
CA PHE A 621 -2.39 22.52 11.04
C PHE A 621 -3.33 23.39 10.20
N SER A 622 -3.94 24.39 10.85
CA SER A 622 -4.87 25.33 10.20
C SER A 622 -4.18 26.15 9.12
N SER A 623 -4.90 26.45 8.03
CA SER A 623 -4.30 27.17 6.91
C SER A 623 -3.95 28.61 7.30
N GLN A 624 -2.76 29.09 6.91
CA GLN A 624 -2.30 30.43 7.24
C GLN A 624 -2.94 31.54 6.41
N LEU A 625 -3.32 31.23 5.16
CA LEU A 625 -3.90 32.21 4.24
C LEU A 625 -5.43 32.25 4.30
N VAL A 626 -6.07 31.14 4.69
CA VAL A 626 -7.52 31.03 4.79
C VAL A 626 -7.91 30.88 6.25
N GLU A 627 -8.20 32.01 6.91
CA GLU A 627 -8.57 32.02 8.32
C GLU A 627 -9.79 31.12 8.62
N ARG A 628 -9.72 30.44 9.77
CA ARG A 628 -10.77 29.58 10.35
C ARG A 628 -11.14 28.31 9.57
N HIS A 629 -10.38 27.96 8.53
CA HIS A 629 -10.60 26.74 7.76
C HIS A 629 -9.29 25.96 7.61
N ASN A 630 -9.36 24.65 7.86
CA ASN A 630 -8.23 23.76 7.71
C ASN A 630 -8.13 23.33 6.23
N ARG A 631 -7.78 24.30 5.38
CA ARG A 631 -7.62 24.05 3.94
C ARG A 631 -6.29 23.34 3.66
N PRO A 632 -6.25 22.41 2.68
CA PRO A 632 -5.02 21.72 2.29
C PRO A 632 -3.98 22.72 1.77
N GLU A 633 -2.87 22.89 2.48
CA GLU A 633 -1.84 23.88 2.14
C GLU A 633 -1.21 23.64 0.76
N ILE A 634 -1.21 22.39 0.28
CA ILE A 634 -0.73 22.07 -1.05
C ILE A 634 -1.59 22.66 -2.19
N GLU A 635 -2.84 23.04 -1.91
CA GLU A 635 -3.76 23.68 -2.87
C GLU A 635 -3.84 25.21 -2.72
N VAL A 636 -3.15 25.79 -1.74
CA VAL A 636 -3.12 27.23 -1.51
C VAL A 636 -1.83 27.82 -2.09
N ASP A 637 -1.90 29.06 -2.56
CA ASP A 637 -0.74 29.78 -3.08
C ASP A 637 0.20 30.20 -1.93
N ASN A 638 1.15 29.31 -1.59
CA ASN A 638 2.14 29.51 -0.54
C ASN A 638 3.41 30.24 -0.98
N THR A 639 3.33 31.08 -2.01
CA THR A 639 4.46 31.93 -2.47
C THR A 639 5.12 32.75 -1.36
N HIS A 640 4.36 33.12 -0.33
CA HIS A 640 4.86 33.90 0.81
C HIS A 640 5.50 33.04 1.92
N ASN A 641 5.15 31.74 2.00
CA ASN A 641 5.60 30.81 3.04
C ASN A 641 5.95 29.44 2.43
N PRO A 642 7.07 29.34 1.70
CA PRO A 642 7.45 28.11 1.01
C PRO A 642 7.74 26.94 1.96
N GLU A 643 8.03 27.22 3.23
CA GLU A 643 8.31 26.19 4.25
C GLU A 643 7.10 25.31 4.59
N LEU A 644 5.88 25.76 4.28
CA LEU A 644 4.65 24.98 4.47
C LEU A 644 4.49 23.86 3.44
N VAL A 645 5.15 24.01 2.28
CA VAL A 645 5.17 23.01 1.21
C VAL A 645 6.52 22.30 1.26
N LEU A 646 6.48 20.99 1.49
CA LEU A 646 7.69 20.18 1.58
C LEU A 646 8.22 19.87 0.18
N ASN A 647 9.45 19.36 0.11
CA ASN A 647 10.10 19.05 -1.17
C ASN A 647 9.30 18.01 -1.97
N PRO A 648 8.85 18.34 -3.20
CA PRO A 648 8.15 17.40 -4.04
C PRO A 648 9.09 16.31 -4.57
N MET A 649 8.57 15.09 -4.69
CA MET A 649 9.32 13.91 -5.11
C MET A 649 8.69 13.29 -6.35
N VAL A 650 9.51 13.02 -7.37
CA VAL A 650 9.07 12.29 -8.57
C VAL A 650 9.75 10.93 -8.59
N ILE A 651 8.93 9.88 -8.66
CA ILE A 651 9.41 8.51 -8.84
C ILE A 651 8.93 8.08 -10.23
N ALA A 652 9.87 7.80 -11.12
CA ALA A 652 9.58 7.45 -12.50
C ALA A 652 10.17 6.08 -12.83
N ARG A 653 9.33 5.22 -13.41
CA ARG A 653 9.76 3.98 -14.07
C ARG A 653 10.29 4.32 -15.46
N ASN A 654 9.51 5.11 -16.21
CA ASN A 654 9.79 5.65 -17.54
C ASN A 654 9.24 7.10 -17.65
N GLU A 655 9.51 7.81 -18.75
CA GLU A 655 8.96 9.17 -18.99
C GLU A 655 7.41 9.23 -18.99
N ASN A 656 6.79 8.10 -19.35
CA ASN A 656 5.34 7.95 -19.48
C ASN A 656 4.69 7.24 -18.28
N GLU A 657 5.47 6.76 -17.31
CA GLU A 657 4.97 6.04 -16.13
C GLU A 657 5.71 6.58 -14.90
N LYS A 658 5.09 7.55 -14.25
CA LYS A 658 5.68 8.29 -13.14
C LYS A 658 4.62 8.76 -12.15
N ILE A 659 5.03 8.91 -10.91
CA ILE A 659 4.23 9.47 -9.83
C ILE A 659 4.94 10.69 -9.26
N LEU A 660 4.17 11.72 -8.97
CA LEU A 660 4.58 12.94 -8.28
C LEU A 660 3.91 12.96 -6.90
N ILE A 661 4.72 13.05 -5.86
CA ILE A 661 4.28 13.15 -4.46
C ILE A 661 4.68 14.55 -3.98
N GLU A 662 3.70 15.35 -3.60
CA GLU A 662 3.90 16.72 -3.12
C GLU A 662 3.37 16.80 -1.69
N PRO A 663 4.25 16.65 -0.69
CA PRO A 663 3.87 16.76 0.70
C PRO A 663 3.78 18.23 1.15
N SER A 664 2.95 18.49 2.15
CA SER A 664 2.85 19.74 2.89
C SER A 664 2.55 19.42 4.37
N VAL A 665 2.54 20.44 5.23
CA VAL A 665 2.33 20.25 6.68
C VAL A 665 1.00 19.53 7.00
N ASN A 666 -0.11 19.86 6.33
CA ASN A 666 -1.43 19.31 6.62
C ASN A 666 -2.05 18.46 5.50
N SER A 667 -1.37 18.33 4.35
CA SER A 667 -1.88 17.57 3.21
C SER A 667 -0.79 16.99 2.31
N VAL A 668 -1.08 15.89 1.63
CA VAL A 668 -0.23 15.30 0.59
C VAL A 668 -1.02 15.19 -0.70
N ARG A 669 -0.45 15.69 -1.80
CA ARG A 669 -0.99 15.49 -3.14
C ARG A 669 -0.19 14.42 -3.88
N VAL A 670 -0.89 13.47 -4.49
CA VAL A 670 -0.29 12.33 -5.17
C VAL A 670 -0.82 12.26 -6.58
N SER A 671 0.02 12.54 -7.58
CA SER A 671 -0.38 12.60 -8.99
C SER A 671 0.28 11.50 -9.80
N ILE A 672 -0.53 10.69 -10.48
CA ILE A 672 -0.10 9.49 -11.20
C ILE A 672 -0.26 9.71 -12.69
N LYS A 673 0.78 9.36 -13.45
CA LYS A 673 0.74 9.25 -14.90
C LYS A 673 0.71 7.78 -15.30
N ILE A 674 -0.36 7.38 -15.96
CA ILE A 674 -0.64 6.00 -16.37
C ILE A 674 0.06 5.74 -17.71
N LYS A 675 0.58 4.52 -17.90
CA LYS A 675 1.23 4.13 -19.13
C LYS A 675 0.22 4.14 -20.30
N GLN A 676 0.57 4.83 -21.37
CA GLN A 676 -0.22 4.92 -22.60
C GLN A 676 0.67 4.54 -23.79
N ALA A 677 0.56 3.30 -24.28
CA ALA A 677 1.41 2.81 -25.37
C ALA A 677 0.89 3.23 -26.77
N ASP A 678 -0.43 3.24 -26.94
CA ASP A 678 -1.10 3.49 -28.22
C ASP A 678 -2.22 4.53 -28.09
N GLU A 679 -2.68 5.10 -29.20
CA GLU A 679 -3.81 6.07 -29.24
C GLU A 679 -5.10 5.51 -28.61
N ILE A 680 -5.37 4.21 -28.78
CA ILE A 680 -6.51 3.56 -28.14
C ILE A 680 -6.39 3.61 -26.62
N GLU A 681 -5.20 3.34 -26.06
CA GLU A 681 -4.98 3.42 -24.62
C GLU A 681 -5.08 4.85 -24.10
N GLN A 682 -4.63 5.85 -24.88
CA GLN A 682 -4.83 7.26 -24.52
C GLN A 682 -6.32 7.61 -24.37
N ILE A 683 -7.16 7.16 -25.31
CA ILE A 683 -8.61 7.38 -25.25
C ILE A 683 -9.24 6.62 -24.08
N LEU A 684 -8.83 5.36 -23.86
CA LEU A 684 -9.34 4.54 -22.76
C LEU A 684 -8.96 5.12 -21.40
N VAL A 685 -7.71 5.54 -21.20
CA VAL A 685 -7.27 6.22 -19.97
C VAL A 685 -8.06 7.51 -19.77
N HIS A 686 -8.24 8.33 -20.79
CA HIS A 686 -9.06 9.55 -20.68
C HIS A 686 -10.52 9.23 -20.28
N GLN A 687 -11.14 8.20 -20.86
CA GLN A 687 -12.49 7.76 -20.47
C GLN A 687 -12.55 7.20 -19.04
N PHE A 688 -11.57 6.38 -18.67
CA PHE A 688 -11.44 5.79 -17.34
C PHE A 688 -11.26 6.86 -16.26
N THR A 689 -10.34 7.80 -16.48
CA THR A 689 -10.12 8.94 -15.60
C THR A 689 -11.40 9.78 -15.46
N ARG A 690 -12.09 10.08 -16.57
CA ARG A 690 -13.35 10.83 -16.53
C ARG A 690 -14.45 10.08 -15.76
N PHE A 691 -14.48 8.76 -15.88
CA PHE A 691 -15.41 7.91 -15.12
C PHE A 691 -15.10 7.96 -13.61
N LEU A 692 -13.84 7.85 -13.21
CA LEU A 692 -13.42 7.94 -11.81
C LEU A 692 -13.68 9.33 -11.22
N THR A 693 -13.29 10.40 -11.92
CA THR A 693 -13.49 11.77 -11.42
C THR A 693 -14.95 12.15 -11.30
N SER A 694 -15.84 11.60 -12.15
CA SER A 694 -17.29 11.78 -12.03
C SER A 694 -17.88 11.19 -10.73
N ARG A 695 -17.17 10.24 -10.11
CA ARG A 695 -17.54 9.57 -8.85
C ARG A 695 -16.59 9.92 -7.71
N ALA A 696 -15.82 11.00 -7.84
CA ALA A 696 -14.85 11.40 -6.82
C ALA A 696 -15.48 11.60 -5.43
N GLU A 697 -16.78 11.92 -5.32
CA GLU A 697 -17.48 12.01 -4.02
C GLU A 697 -17.54 10.66 -3.28
N ASN A 698 -17.52 9.53 -3.99
CA ASN A 698 -17.46 8.19 -3.40
C ASN A 698 -16.02 7.78 -3.04
N PHE A 699 -15.03 8.34 -3.75
CA PHE A 699 -13.62 8.13 -3.50
C PHE A 699 -13.09 9.28 -2.64
N PHE A 700 -13.27 9.20 -1.33
CA PHE A 700 -12.98 10.25 -0.33
C PHE A 700 -11.67 11.05 -0.55
N ILE A 701 -10.63 10.44 -1.13
CA ILE A 701 -9.31 11.04 -1.36
C ILE A 701 -9.03 11.43 -2.82
N LEU A 702 -9.94 11.21 -3.76
CA LEU A 702 -9.73 11.46 -5.19
C LEU A 702 -10.02 12.92 -5.55
N ARG A 703 -9.12 13.54 -6.31
CA ARG A 703 -9.30 14.91 -6.82
C ARG A 703 -10.17 14.90 -8.08
N ARG A 704 -11.15 15.82 -8.16
CA ARG A 704 -12.06 15.95 -9.32
C ARG A 704 -11.35 16.31 -10.62
N VAL A 705 -10.26 17.06 -10.52
CA VAL A 705 -9.46 17.49 -11.67
C VAL A 705 -8.02 17.05 -11.38
N PRO A 706 -7.33 16.34 -12.27
CA PRO A 706 -5.91 16.02 -12.09
C PRO A 706 -5.03 17.27 -12.29
N ILE A 707 -3.78 17.21 -11.86
CA ILE A 707 -2.79 18.26 -12.16
C ILE A 707 -2.37 18.19 -13.64
N ALA A 708 -2.02 19.33 -14.23
CA ALA A 708 -1.49 19.39 -15.59
C ALA A 708 -0.29 18.44 -15.77
N GLY A 709 -0.37 17.59 -16.80
CA GLY A 709 0.68 16.61 -17.13
C GLY A 709 0.56 15.24 -16.43
N TYR A 710 -0.47 15.03 -15.61
CA TYR A 710 -0.81 13.77 -14.96
C TYR A 710 -2.26 13.37 -15.26
N ASP A 711 -2.56 12.07 -15.20
CA ASP A 711 -3.89 11.56 -15.53
C ASP A 711 -4.80 11.55 -14.31
N ILE A 712 -4.28 11.18 -13.14
CA ILE A 712 -5.06 11.05 -11.90
C ILE A 712 -4.35 11.79 -10.78
N SER A 713 -5.10 12.37 -9.85
CA SER A 713 -4.53 12.99 -8.66
C SER A 713 -5.38 12.68 -7.43
N PHE A 714 -4.71 12.32 -6.35
CA PHE A 714 -5.27 12.13 -5.02
C PHE A 714 -4.86 13.29 -4.11
N LEU A 715 -5.75 13.66 -3.21
CA LEU A 715 -5.52 14.66 -2.18
C LEU A 715 -5.83 14.05 -0.81
N ILE A 716 -4.77 13.82 -0.04
CA ILE A 716 -4.86 13.28 1.32
C ILE A 716 -4.68 14.45 2.28
N THR A 717 -5.58 14.58 3.25
CA THR A 717 -5.54 15.63 4.28
C THR A 717 -5.36 14.99 5.64
N ASN A 718 -5.01 15.80 6.64
CA ASN A 718 -4.96 15.39 8.04
C ASN A 718 -6.28 14.71 8.50
N PHE A 719 -7.43 15.19 8.05
CA PHE A 719 -8.73 14.57 8.33
C PHE A 719 -8.84 13.13 7.84
N HIS A 720 -8.24 12.82 6.68
CA HIS A 720 -8.23 11.45 6.16
C HIS A 720 -7.37 10.54 7.02
N THR A 721 -6.23 11.03 7.52
CA THR A 721 -5.35 10.26 8.41
C THR A 721 -5.90 10.10 9.84
N GLU A 722 -6.85 10.96 10.26
CA GLU A 722 -7.58 10.79 11.52
C GLU A 722 -8.68 9.71 11.41
N GLN A 723 -9.34 9.62 10.25
CA GLN A 723 -10.46 8.69 10.02
C GLN A 723 -10.00 7.32 9.52
N MET A 724 -8.86 7.25 8.83
CA MET A 724 -8.37 6.04 8.16
C MET A 724 -6.93 5.75 8.55
N LEU A 725 -6.57 4.47 8.64
CA LEU A 725 -5.21 4.05 8.91
C LEU A 725 -4.29 4.45 7.75
N LYS A 726 -3.18 5.16 8.05
CA LYS A 726 -2.19 5.60 7.07
C LYS A 726 -1.73 4.46 6.14
N ASP A 727 -1.49 3.27 6.72
CA ASP A 727 -0.98 2.13 5.95
C ASP A 727 -2.03 1.61 4.97
N LYS A 728 -3.33 1.74 5.31
CA LYS A 728 -4.44 1.38 4.41
C LYS A 728 -4.61 2.36 3.26
N LEU A 729 -4.36 3.65 3.48
CA LEU A 729 -4.34 4.65 2.41
C LEU A 729 -3.19 4.40 1.44
N VAL A 730 -2.00 4.05 1.96
CA VAL A 730 -0.85 3.68 1.13
C VAL A 730 -1.13 2.38 0.38
N ASP A 731 -1.67 1.35 1.04
CA ASP A 731 -2.07 0.09 0.41
C ASP A 731 -3.05 0.34 -0.75
N PHE A 732 -4.07 1.17 -0.54
CA PHE A 732 -5.05 1.52 -1.56
C PHE A 732 -4.41 2.17 -2.80
N ILE A 733 -3.49 3.13 -2.62
CA ILE A 733 -2.80 3.77 -3.76
C ILE A 733 -1.93 2.76 -4.52
N ILE A 734 -1.26 1.86 -3.81
CA ILE A 734 -0.42 0.82 -4.43
C ILE A 734 -1.30 -0.19 -5.18
N GLU A 735 -2.37 -0.67 -4.57
CA GLU A 735 -3.35 -1.57 -5.20
C GLU A 735 -3.96 -0.93 -6.44
N PHE A 736 -4.35 0.35 -6.35
CA PHE A 736 -4.82 1.12 -7.50
C PHE A 736 -3.78 1.16 -8.63
N MET A 737 -2.51 1.41 -8.32
CA MET A 737 -1.44 1.40 -9.33
C MET A 737 -1.21 0.01 -9.95
N GLU A 738 -1.44 -1.07 -9.20
CA GLU A 738 -1.34 -2.44 -9.70
C GLU A 738 -2.52 -2.82 -10.61
N GLU A 739 -3.73 -2.39 -10.26
CA GLU A 739 -4.96 -2.79 -10.95
C GLU A 739 -5.25 -1.96 -12.21
N VAL A 740 -4.92 -0.66 -12.22
CA VAL A 740 -5.26 0.25 -13.34
C VAL A 740 -4.69 -0.24 -14.66
N ASP A 741 -3.44 -0.70 -14.69
CA ASP A 741 -2.82 -1.23 -15.91
C ASP A 741 -3.55 -2.47 -16.44
N LYS A 742 -4.06 -3.31 -15.52
CA LYS A 742 -4.83 -4.50 -15.86
C LYS A 742 -6.21 -4.14 -16.39
N GLU A 743 -6.92 -3.21 -15.74
CA GLU A 743 -8.24 -2.75 -16.18
C GLU A 743 -8.19 -2.10 -17.57
N ILE A 744 -7.21 -1.21 -17.83
CA ILE A 744 -7.04 -0.58 -19.15
C ILE A 744 -6.75 -1.64 -20.23
N SER A 745 -5.93 -2.65 -19.90
CA SER A 745 -5.63 -3.77 -20.81
C SER A 745 -6.88 -4.62 -21.11
N GLU A 746 -7.71 -4.90 -20.10
CA GLU A 746 -8.98 -5.62 -20.25
C GLU A 746 -9.98 -4.80 -21.09
N MET A 747 -10.12 -3.50 -20.83
CA MET A 747 -10.97 -2.60 -21.63
C MET A 747 -10.54 -2.59 -23.11
N LYS A 748 -9.22 -2.56 -23.38
CA LYS A 748 -8.67 -2.65 -24.73
C LYS A 748 -9.02 -3.97 -25.42
N LEU A 749 -8.92 -5.09 -24.70
CA LEU A 749 -9.31 -6.41 -25.19
C LEU A 749 -10.81 -6.46 -25.55
N PHE A 750 -11.68 -5.94 -24.68
CA PHE A 750 -13.13 -5.86 -24.95
C PHE A 750 -13.46 -4.98 -26.15
N LEU A 751 -12.81 -3.82 -26.27
CA LEU A 751 -12.98 -2.92 -27.42
C LEU A 751 -12.60 -3.62 -28.73
N ASN A 752 -11.45 -4.28 -28.75
CA ASN A 752 -10.97 -5.02 -29.92
C ASN A 752 -11.86 -6.20 -30.29
N ALA A 753 -12.35 -6.95 -29.29
CA ALA A 753 -13.30 -8.05 -29.52
C ALA A 753 -14.61 -7.53 -30.13
N ARG A 754 -15.14 -6.42 -29.61
CA ARG A 754 -16.37 -5.81 -30.12
C ARG A 754 -16.18 -5.22 -31.52
N ALA A 755 -15.05 -4.59 -31.80
CA ALA A 755 -14.70 -4.10 -33.14
C ALA A 755 -14.64 -5.27 -34.15
N ARG A 756 -14.09 -6.43 -33.76
CA ARG A 756 -14.07 -7.63 -34.59
C ARG A 756 -15.48 -8.14 -34.90
N VAL A 757 -16.35 -8.25 -33.90
CA VAL A 757 -17.75 -8.68 -34.09
C VAL A 757 -18.49 -7.73 -35.03
N ILE A 758 -18.29 -6.42 -34.90
CA ILE A 758 -18.91 -5.43 -35.79
C ILE A 758 -18.36 -5.56 -37.22
N ALA A 759 -17.05 -5.76 -37.37
CA ALA A 759 -16.45 -5.97 -38.68
C ALA A 759 -16.96 -7.26 -39.34
N GLU A 760 -17.09 -8.35 -38.59
CA GLU A 760 -17.68 -9.61 -39.07
C GLU A 760 -19.14 -9.42 -39.50
N ALA A 761 -19.96 -8.74 -38.70
CA ALA A 761 -21.35 -8.43 -39.03
C ALA A 761 -21.50 -7.48 -40.24
N TYR A 762 -20.52 -6.60 -40.47
CA TYR A 762 -20.52 -5.72 -41.63
C TYR A 762 -20.05 -6.43 -42.91
N LEU A 763 -19.21 -7.46 -42.77
CA LEU A 763 -18.68 -8.27 -43.87
C LEU A 763 -19.58 -9.46 -44.24
N THR A 764 -20.53 -9.84 -43.37
CA THR A 764 -21.60 -10.79 -43.76
C THR A 764 -22.47 -10.18 -44.86
N PRO A 765 -22.59 -10.83 -46.03
CA PRO A 765 -23.52 -10.40 -47.06
C PRO A 765 -24.94 -10.35 -46.50
N PHE A 766 -25.68 -9.29 -46.81
CA PHE A 766 -27.12 -9.26 -46.58
C PHE A 766 -27.78 -10.21 -47.59
N ASP A 767 -28.25 -11.37 -47.13
CA ASP A 767 -29.13 -12.26 -47.90
C ASP A 767 -30.56 -11.70 -48.01
#